data_AF-A0A6J4NCT8-F1
#
_entry.id   AF-A0A6J4NCT8-F1
#
_cell.length_a   1.000
_cell.length_b   1.000
_cell.length_c   1.000
_cell.angle_alpha   90.00
_cell.angle_beta   90.00
_cell.angle_gamma   90.00
#
_symmetry.space_group_name_H-M   'P 1'
#
loop_
_entity.id
_entity.type
_entity.pdbx_description
1 polymer ?
#
loop_
_entity_poly.entity_id
_entity_poly.type
_entity_poly.pdbx_seq_one_letter_code
_entity_poly.pdbx_strand_id
1 'polypeptide(L)'
;MMSSLLAHGRSILLVLLALAVLLPGAAVAQSQNDDPRPTSPERELLDHLGDARVYRDDATGNVNLIGTTRQDAIGRPTGLPANASPVAAARAHLSEYGALFGLGDPAQELRAEETDRVGQGRSVVHFQQVHDGVPVLGGELNVQLTDANELLVANGEVLSGAAVGKDPQLTADAARENALAKIARDRNMRAADLDATDPELWVYDPALLGAPGPQITQLVWRMEVSPNGLDHFRELVLVEANRGAVVLNFNQVHAALDREIYTANNDPTTTFPGTLVCDGEDDTACPEEDADAVNVHRYSKDTYDFYLDIHGRDSIDGAGMTIKSTVDICPPGYPCPLPNAAWLGAQKHAVYGDGITSDDVVGHEFTHGVTDHESNLFYYYQSGAINESLSDIWGEFIDLTNGSGTDTDAVRWQGGEDVPGGARRDAKDPTTYGDPDRMQSSLYWGSESDSGGVHHNSGVNNKAAYLMTDGDTFNGKTVTGLGIQKVAKIYYEVQTNLLTSASDHKDLYAALQQACTNLTGTSGITASDCQEVKDAVDATEMNLQPLKAAAPEAPVCLTGQTASDLFSDDLENPQSGNWVSGSLVGDDYWYYPQDPGMDYATSGITNLWGWNQDAVGDYFIATTNGVAPPADKSTYLRFNHAYGFDDDVDRPFTAYDGGVLEYSTDDGSTWKGAGSLITHNGYNGAISDKFDNPLGGRKGFVRQSNGYTSSRVDLSSLAGQSVRFRFRIGTDSGYEDYGWFIDDVRVYTCEGAANDTTPPTVKSHTPTRTLNVSPNANVTATFSEEMKAGTINKDTVKLVRKGSTTRVGASLSYDANSRKVVLDPRRTLKAGATYKATVTTGAEDLAGNSLDQTPTLTGNQMKVWRFKIKP
;
A
#
# COMPACT_ATOMS: atom_id res chain seq x y z
N MET A 1 -10.68 66.96 5.82
CA MET A 1 -11.92 67.28 5.09
C MET A 1 -12.53 65.96 4.64
N MET A 2 -13.61 65.55 5.30
CA MET A 2 -14.94 65.35 4.67
C MET A 2 -14.89 64.35 3.50
N SER A 3 -15.37 63.10 3.75
CA SER A 3 -16.68 62.60 3.28
C SER A 3 -16.59 62.09 1.83
N SER A 4 -17.07 60.92 1.39
CA SER A 4 -18.05 59.97 1.91
C SER A 4 -18.19 58.80 0.90
N LEU A 5 -18.81 57.70 1.37
CA LEU A 5 -19.66 56.72 0.64
C LEU A 5 -19.05 55.50 -0.11
N LEU A 6 -19.57 54.35 0.34
CA LEU A 6 -20.01 53.13 -0.37
C LEU A 6 -18.91 52.19 -0.92
N ALA A 7 -18.74 50.94 -0.49
CA ALA A 7 -19.63 49.80 -0.21
C ALA A 7 -19.45 48.70 -1.28
N HIS A 8 -18.95 47.55 -0.80
CA HIS A 8 -19.02 46.18 -1.34
C HIS A 8 -18.21 45.78 -2.57
N GLY A 9 -17.38 44.73 -2.39
CA GLY A 9 -17.25 43.68 -3.41
C GLY A 9 -15.87 43.06 -3.60
N ARG A 10 -15.69 41.87 -3.02
CA ARG A 10 -14.95 40.69 -3.54
C ARG A 10 -13.41 40.74 -3.69
N SER A 11 -12.81 39.79 -2.95
CA SER A 11 -11.91 38.74 -3.47
C SER A 11 -10.42 39.05 -3.75
N ILE A 12 -9.60 38.17 -3.14
CA ILE A 12 -8.44 37.47 -3.71
C ILE A 12 -7.01 38.02 -3.48
N LEU A 13 -6.22 37.13 -2.84
CA LEU A 13 -4.78 36.83 -2.94
C LEU A 13 -3.69 37.80 -2.48
N LEU A 14 -2.91 37.27 -1.52
CA LEU A 14 -1.45 37.07 -1.50
C LEU A 14 -0.56 38.03 -2.32
N VAL A 15 0.53 38.50 -1.69
CA VAL A 15 1.91 38.00 -1.94
C VAL A 15 2.95 38.89 -1.26
N LEU A 16 3.79 38.23 -0.44
CA LEU A 16 5.24 38.42 -0.15
C LEU A 16 5.85 39.83 0.01
N LEU A 17 6.58 40.02 1.12
CA LEU A 17 8.06 40.12 1.24
C LEU A 17 8.38 40.72 2.62
N ALA A 18 8.87 39.94 3.59
CA ALA A 18 10.29 39.65 3.83
C ALA A 18 11.17 40.90 4.05
N LEU A 19 11.58 41.18 5.29
CA LEU A 19 12.98 41.05 5.73
C LEU A 19 13.16 41.38 7.22
N ALA A 20 13.94 40.54 7.88
CA ALA A 20 14.38 40.62 9.26
C ALA A 20 15.43 41.71 9.51
N VAL A 21 15.45 42.30 10.71
CA VAL A 21 16.68 42.79 11.38
C VAL A 21 16.55 42.60 12.90
N LEU A 22 17.64 42.09 13.49
CA LEU A 22 17.86 41.69 14.89
C LEU A 22 18.07 42.85 15.89
N LEU A 23 17.49 42.68 17.10
CA LEU A 23 17.98 42.93 18.49
C LEU A 23 18.46 44.36 18.89
N PRO A 24 18.61 44.73 20.21
CA PRO A 24 18.53 43.95 21.47
C PRO A 24 17.70 44.60 22.61
N GLY A 25 17.69 43.92 23.77
CA GLY A 25 16.83 44.17 24.92
C GLY A 25 17.08 45.43 25.77
N ALA A 26 16.17 45.66 26.72
CA ALA A 26 16.45 46.05 28.10
C ALA A 26 15.14 46.00 28.91
N ALA A 27 15.26 45.66 30.18
CA ALA A 27 14.17 45.25 31.05
C ALA A 27 13.59 46.39 31.92
N VAL A 28 12.38 46.12 32.43
CA VAL A 28 11.71 46.61 33.66
C VAL A 28 11.25 48.07 33.74
N ALA A 29 9.92 48.27 33.85
CA ALA A 29 9.27 48.88 35.02
C ALA A 29 7.73 48.85 34.90
N GLN A 30 7.09 48.36 35.97
CA GLN A 30 5.64 48.35 36.19
C GLN A 30 5.07 49.77 36.38
N SER A 31 3.83 49.98 35.92
CA SER A 31 2.87 50.83 36.64
C SER A 31 1.47 50.23 36.51
N GLN A 32 0.92 49.82 37.66
CA GLN A 32 -0.48 49.49 37.87
C GLN A 32 -1.36 50.73 37.65
N ASN A 33 -2.50 50.57 36.96
CA ASN A 33 -3.81 50.59 37.63
C ASN A 33 -4.96 50.34 36.64
N ASP A 34 -5.76 49.34 37.03
CA ASP A 34 -7.22 49.26 37.01
C ASP A 34 -7.98 49.44 35.70
N ASP A 35 -8.39 48.29 35.15
CA ASP A 35 -9.58 48.13 34.34
C ASP A 35 -10.52 47.12 35.03
N PRO A 36 -11.75 47.51 35.44
CA PRO A 36 -12.67 46.63 36.14
C PRO A 36 -13.37 45.72 35.12
N ARG A 37 -12.79 44.54 34.85
CA ARG A 37 -13.56 43.46 34.21
C ARG A 37 -14.42 42.80 35.28
N PRO A 38 -15.69 42.45 34.99
CA PRO A 38 -16.44 41.58 35.89
C PRO A 38 -15.63 40.29 36.05
N THR A 39 -15.26 39.96 37.28
CA THR A 39 -14.70 38.65 37.62
C THR A 39 -15.73 37.61 37.19
N SER A 40 -15.36 36.64 36.36
CA SER A 40 -16.25 35.50 36.15
C SER A 40 -16.49 34.86 37.53
N PRO A 41 -17.71 34.38 37.84
CA PRO A 41 -17.99 33.66 39.09
C PRO A 41 -16.96 32.56 39.38
N GLU A 42 -16.46 31.92 38.33
CA GLU A 42 -15.38 30.95 38.37
C GLU A 42 -14.07 31.51 38.95
N ARG A 43 -13.69 32.74 38.59
CA ARG A 43 -12.45 33.38 39.07
C ARG A 43 -12.52 33.72 40.55
N GLU A 44 -13.69 34.12 41.03
CA GLU A 44 -13.95 34.37 42.45
C GLU A 44 -13.86 33.06 43.28
N LEU A 45 -14.38 31.95 42.72
CA LEU A 45 -14.24 30.63 43.34
C LEU A 45 -12.79 30.14 43.38
N LEU A 46 -12.00 30.36 42.32
CA LEU A 46 -10.57 30.00 42.28
C LEU A 46 -9.76 30.83 43.28
N ASP A 47 -10.07 32.11 43.45
CA ASP A 47 -9.39 32.97 44.43
C ASP A 47 -9.64 32.49 45.88
N HIS A 48 -10.80 31.87 46.16
CA HIS A 48 -11.12 31.25 47.45
C HIS A 48 -10.34 29.95 47.74
N LEU A 49 -9.79 29.29 46.71
CA LEU A 49 -9.02 28.05 46.87
C LEU A 49 -7.58 28.28 47.37
N GLY A 50 -7.08 29.52 47.36
CA GLY A 50 -5.74 29.86 47.88
C GLY A 50 -4.62 29.11 47.16
N ASP A 51 -3.73 28.46 47.92
CA ASP A 51 -2.58 27.68 47.41
C ASP A 51 -2.95 26.24 46.98
N ALA A 52 -4.24 25.92 46.85
CA ALA A 52 -4.67 24.61 46.38
C ALA A 52 -4.19 24.33 44.94
N ARG A 53 -3.84 23.07 44.68
CA ARG A 53 -3.53 22.58 43.34
C ARG A 53 -4.84 22.35 42.59
N VAL A 54 -4.99 23.02 41.46
CA VAL A 54 -6.15 22.86 40.57
C VAL A 54 -5.68 22.31 39.24
N TYR A 55 -6.24 21.18 38.82
CA TYR A 55 -6.05 20.61 37.50
C TYR A 55 -7.35 20.69 36.71
N ARG A 56 -7.21 20.87 35.41
CA ARG A 56 -8.32 21.00 34.48
C ARG A 56 -8.22 19.94 33.41
N ASP A 57 -9.38 19.53 32.93
CA ASP A 57 -9.48 18.74 31.73
C ASP A 57 -9.23 19.64 30.51
N ASP A 58 -8.31 19.21 29.64
CA ASP A 58 -7.86 20.02 28.49
C ASP A 58 -8.94 20.14 27.40
N ALA A 59 -9.91 19.23 27.37
CA ALA A 59 -10.97 19.19 26.35
C ALA A 59 -12.18 20.05 26.73
N THR A 60 -12.62 20.00 27.99
CA THR A 60 -13.81 20.69 28.50
C THR A 60 -13.48 22.03 29.16
N GLY A 61 -12.24 22.19 29.64
CA GLY A 61 -11.80 23.34 30.42
C GLY A 61 -12.28 23.34 31.88
N ASN A 62 -13.09 22.36 32.30
CA ASN A 62 -13.57 22.21 33.67
C ASN A 62 -12.44 21.73 34.60
N VAL A 63 -12.60 21.98 35.91
CA VAL A 63 -11.73 21.42 36.93
C VAL A 63 -12.03 19.93 37.11
N ASN A 64 -11.02 19.07 37.08
CA ASN A 64 -11.16 17.65 37.39
C ASN A 64 -10.43 17.25 38.68
N LEU A 65 -9.60 18.14 39.25
CA LEU A 65 -9.02 17.95 40.58
C LEU A 65 -8.76 19.29 41.30
N ILE A 66 -9.16 19.35 42.56
CA ILE A 66 -8.72 20.31 43.57
C ILE A 66 -8.01 19.51 44.67
N GLY A 67 -6.78 19.87 45.02
CA GLY A 67 -6.01 19.18 46.05
C GLY A 67 -5.20 20.11 46.94
N THR A 68 -5.21 19.87 48.25
CA THR A 68 -4.48 20.66 49.25
C THR A 68 -3.48 19.80 50.03
N THR A 69 -2.59 20.44 50.78
CA THR A 69 -1.91 19.75 51.89
C THR A 69 -2.86 19.67 53.09
N ARG A 70 -2.56 18.80 54.07
CA ARG A 70 -3.33 18.78 55.33
C ARG A 70 -3.18 20.08 56.14
N GLN A 71 -2.03 20.75 56.03
CA GLN A 71 -1.79 22.01 56.76
C GLN A 71 -2.57 23.17 56.16
N ASP A 72 -2.89 23.07 54.86
CA ASP A 72 -3.56 24.08 54.07
C ASP A 72 -4.95 23.59 53.59
N ALA A 73 -5.59 22.71 54.36
CA ALA A 73 -6.92 22.20 54.04
C ALA A 73 -7.93 23.34 53.91
N ILE A 74 -8.81 23.28 52.91
CA ILE A 74 -9.83 24.31 52.70
C ILE A 74 -10.84 24.21 53.85
N GLY A 75 -11.02 25.34 54.54
CA GLY A 75 -11.81 25.42 55.76
C GLY A 75 -13.25 24.93 55.58
N ARG A 76 -13.85 24.49 56.69
CA ARG A 76 -15.24 24.00 56.70
C ARG A 76 -16.22 25.08 56.17
N PRO A 77 -17.21 24.73 55.32
CA PRO A 77 -18.16 25.68 54.77
C PRO A 77 -18.96 26.40 55.85
N THR A 78 -19.28 27.67 55.61
CA THR A 78 -19.97 28.53 56.58
C THR A 78 -21.37 28.00 56.86
N GLY A 79 -21.70 27.82 58.15
CA GLY A 79 -23.00 27.31 58.58
C GLY A 79 -23.09 25.79 58.73
N LEU A 80 -22.06 25.03 58.35
CA LEU A 80 -22.01 23.58 58.60
C LEU A 80 -21.72 23.27 60.09
N PRO A 81 -22.56 22.48 60.78
CA PRO A 81 -22.31 22.07 62.16
C PRO A 81 -21.02 21.28 62.33
N ALA A 82 -20.33 21.44 63.46
CA ALA A 82 -19.07 20.74 63.73
C ALA A 82 -19.22 19.21 63.82
N ASN A 83 -20.44 18.72 64.08
CA ASN A 83 -20.79 17.31 64.12
C ASN A 83 -21.52 16.83 62.85
N ALA A 84 -21.49 17.61 61.76
CA ALA A 84 -22.08 17.20 60.48
C ALA A 84 -21.45 15.90 59.99
N SER A 85 -22.26 15.07 59.33
CA SER A 85 -21.74 13.84 58.70
C SER A 85 -20.80 14.19 57.54
N PRO A 86 -19.84 13.32 57.20
CA PRO A 86 -18.98 13.50 56.04
C PRO A 86 -19.75 13.77 54.74
N VAL A 87 -20.87 13.07 54.50
CA VAL A 87 -21.72 13.31 53.33
C VAL A 87 -22.31 14.72 53.31
N ALA A 88 -22.81 15.20 54.46
CA ALA A 88 -23.34 16.56 54.57
C ALA A 88 -22.24 17.61 54.36
N ALA A 89 -21.03 17.34 54.86
CA ALA A 89 -19.87 18.20 54.66
C ALA A 89 -19.40 18.23 53.21
N ALA A 90 -19.29 17.07 52.57
CA ALA A 90 -18.88 16.95 51.18
C ALA A 90 -19.88 17.64 50.24
N ARG A 91 -21.19 17.49 50.48
CA ARG A 91 -22.23 18.22 49.74
C ARG A 91 -22.15 19.73 49.95
N ALA A 92 -21.81 20.19 51.16
CA ALA A 92 -21.63 21.61 51.42
C ALA A 92 -20.43 22.19 50.65
N HIS A 93 -19.32 21.46 50.59
CA HIS A 93 -18.16 21.83 49.75
C HIS A 93 -18.50 21.82 48.25
N LEU A 94 -19.20 20.80 47.76
CA LEU A 94 -19.62 20.74 46.36
C LEU A 94 -20.69 21.79 46.01
N SER A 95 -21.49 22.25 46.96
CA SER A 95 -22.38 23.39 46.75
C SER A 95 -21.63 24.70 46.52
N GLU A 96 -20.38 24.82 47.01
CA GLU A 96 -19.54 26.00 46.82
C GLU A 96 -18.67 25.86 45.56
N TYR A 97 -18.01 24.71 45.39
CA TYR A 97 -17.00 24.51 44.33
C TYR A 97 -17.46 23.62 43.16
N GLY A 98 -18.62 22.98 43.24
CA GLY A 98 -19.10 22.01 42.22
C GLY A 98 -19.27 22.62 40.83
N ALA A 99 -19.57 23.92 40.74
CA ALA A 99 -19.63 24.62 39.46
C ALA A 99 -18.29 24.64 38.73
N LEU A 100 -17.15 24.55 39.44
CA LEU A 100 -15.83 24.43 38.81
C LEU A 100 -15.66 23.10 38.07
N PHE A 101 -16.32 22.04 38.54
CA PHE A 101 -16.33 20.73 37.89
C PHE A 101 -17.34 20.67 36.74
N GLY A 102 -18.25 21.65 36.61
CA GLY A 102 -19.29 21.67 35.57
C GLY A 102 -20.68 21.27 36.06
N LEU A 103 -20.89 21.17 37.38
CA LEU A 103 -22.21 20.89 37.97
C LEU A 103 -23.09 22.15 37.99
N GLY A 104 -24.38 22.01 37.69
CA GLY A 104 -25.37 23.08 37.83
C GLY A 104 -26.03 23.12 39.21
N ASP A 105 -26.56 21.99 39.67
CA ASP A 105 -27.14 21.76 40.99
C ASP A 105 -26.65 20.42 41.57
N PRO A 106 -25.55 20.42 42.35
CA PRO A 106 -25.00 19.23 42.97
C PRO A 106 -25.98 18.45 43.85
N ALA A 107 -27.07 19.06 44.33
CA ALA A 107 -28.07 18.36 45.14
C ALA A 107 -29.00 17.47 44.30
N GLN A 108 -29.25 17.86 43.04
CA GLN A 108 -30.05 17.07 42.09
C GLN A 108 -29.18 16.16 41.23
N GLU A 109 -27.96 16.59 40.93
CA GLU A 109 -27.07 15.90 40.00
C GLU A 109 -26.19 14.84 40.66
N LEU A 110 -26.05 14.81 41.99
CA LEU A 110 -25.18 13.84 42.67
C LEU A 110 -25.91 12.99 43.69
N ARG A 111 -25.80 11.66 43.54
CA ARG A 111 -26.18 10.67 44.55
C ARG A 111 -24.92 10.21 45.30
N ALA A 112 -24.98 10.13 46.62
CA ALA A 112 -23.87 9.61 47.42
C ALA A 112 -23.96 8.08 47.46
N GLU A 113 -22.90 7.38 47.08
CA GLU A 113 -22.85 5.91 47.00
C GLU A 113 -22.24 5.30 48.27
N GLU A 114 -21.10 5.81 48.72
CA GLU A 114 -20.33 5.23 49.81
C GLU A 114 -19.60 6.30 50.64
N THR A 115 -19.30 5.97 51.89
CA THR A 115 -18.48 6.81 52.77
C THR A 115 -17.50 5.96 53.56
N ASP A 116 -16.22 6.14 53.27
CA ASP A 116 -15.14 5.41 53.93
C ASP A 116 -14.43 6.24 54.98
N ARG A 117 -14.05 5.58 56.08
CA ARG A 117 -13.07 6.12 57.01
C ARG A 117 -11.69 5.59 56.67
N VAL A 118 -10.79 6.50 56.29
CA VAL A 118 -9.41 6.19 55.93
C VAL A 118 -8.46 6.69 57.02
N GLY A 119 -7.36 5.96 57.23
CA GLY A 119 -6.44 6.18 58.36
C GLY A 119 -6.08 7.65 58.63
N GLN A 120 -5.85 7.95 59.92
CA GLN A 120 -5.60 9.29 60.48
C GLN A 120 -6.81 10.26 60.44
N GLY A 121 -8.03 9.75 60.70
CA GLY A 121 -9.21 10.59 60.94
C GLY A 121 -9.88 11.19 59.70
N ARG A 122 -9.53 10.74 58.49
CA ARG A 122 -10.11 11.26 57.24
C ARG A 122 -11.37 10.50 56.82
N SER A 123 -12.17 11.13 55.97
CA SER A 123 -13.29 10.48 55.28
C SER A 123 -13.24 10.72 53.78
N VAL A 124 -13.63 9.72 52.98
CA VAL A 124 -13.91 9.88 51.54
C VAL A 124 -15.40 9.69 51.31
N VAL A 125 -16.00 10.55 50.50
CA VAL A 125 -17.38 10.41 50.04
C VAL A 125 -17.36 10.26 48.54
N HIS A 126 -17.94 9.17 48.05
CA HIS A 126 -18.09 8.85 46.63
C HIS A 126 -19.47 9.31 46.14
N PHE A 127 -19.49 10.09 45.06
CA PHE A 127 -20.71 10.56 44.40
C PHE A 127 -20.79 10.04 42.97
N GLN A 128 -21.92 9.45 42.63
CA GLN A 128 -22.32 9.13 41.27
C GLN A 128 -23.14 10.30 40.70
N GLN A 129 -22.77 10.81 39.53
CA GLN A 129 -23.60 11.77 38.80
C GLN A 129 -24.85 11.07 38.28
N VAL A 130 -25.99 11.75 38.40
CA VAL A 130 -27.30 11.32 37.91
C VAL A 130 -27.95 12.44 37.11
N HIS A 131 -28.69 12.06 36.06
CA HIS A 131 -29.57 12.94 35.29
C HIS A 131 -31.00 12.42 35.40
N ASP A 132 -31.89 13.16 36.06
CA ASP A 132 -33.26 12.72 36.38
C ASP A 132 -33.33 11.34 37.07
N GLY A 133 -32.33 11.03 37.90
CA GLY A 133 -32.21 9.76 38.63
C GLY A 133 -31.58 8.62 37.84
N VAL A 134 -31.23 8.81 36.57
CA VAL A 134 -30.47 7.87 35.74
C VAL A 134 -28.96 8.12 35.92
N PRO A 135 -28.14 7.13 36.29
CA PRO A 135 -26.70 7.29 36.44
C PRO A 135 -26.00 7.69 35.13
N VAL A 136 -24.96 8.51 35.24
CA VAL A 136 -24.09 8.89 34.12
C VAL A 136 -22.84 8.02 34.12
N LEU A 137 -22.58 7.30 33.03
CA LEU A 137 -21.42 6.42 32.91
C LEU A 137 -20.13 7.23 32.88
N GLY A 138 -19.20 6.96 33.80
CA GLY A 138 -17.96 7.72 33.98
C GLY A 138 -18.14 9.07 34.69
N GLY A 139 -19.38 9.46 35.01
CA GLY A 139 -19.68 10.70 35.72
C GLY A 139 -19.65 10.49 37.24
N GLU A 140 -18.53 10.79 37.90
CA GLU A 140 -18.32 10.55 39.33
C GLU A 140 -17.52 11.69 39.97
N LEU A 141 -17.78 11.99 41.25
CA LEU A 141 -16.89 12.82 42.08
C LEU A 141 -16.56 12.15 43.40
N ASN A 142 -15.31 12.31 43.80
CA ASN A 142 -14.80 11.88 45.09
C ASN A 142 -14.40 13.09 45.92
N VAL A 143 -14.82 13.13 47.18
CA VAL A 143 -14.49 14.22 48.12
C VAL A 143 -13.83 13.66 49.37
N GLN A 144 -12.60 14.10 49.63
CA GLN A 144 -11.83 13.73 50.82
C GLN A 144 -11.81 14.86 51.83
N LEU A 145 -12.09 14.53 53.09
CA LEU A 145 -12.19 15.48 54.20
C LEU A 145 -11.27 15.12 55.38
N THR A 146 -10.88 16.12 56.16
CA THR A 146 -10.30 15.94 57.52
C THR A 146 -11.37 15.50 58.53
N ASP A 147 -10.95 15.14 59.75
CA ASP A 147 -11.85 14.88 60.89
C ASP A 147 -12.65 16.12 61.31
N ALA A 148 -12.17 17.32 60.95
CA ALA A 148 -12.85 18.58 61.16
C ALA A 148 -13.81 18.98 60.01
N ASN A 149 -14.00 18.10 59.01
CA ASN A 149 -14.79 18.33 57.79
C ASN A 149 -14.21 19.44 56.86
N GLU A 150 -12.89 19.62 56.87
CA GLU A 150 -12.17 20.51 55.94
C GLU A 150 -11.82 19.74 54.66
N LEU A 151 -11.84 20.42 53.50
CA LEU A 151 -11.63 19.80 52.20
C LEU A 151 -10.13 19.60 51.93
N LEU A 152 -9.77 18.35 51.61
CA LEU A 152 -8.41 17.96 51.21
C LEU A 152 -8.30 17.73 49.71
N VAL A 153 -9.26 16.99 49.14
CA VAL A 153 -9.29 16.66 47.72
C VAL A 153 -10.73 16.62 47.24
N ALA A 154 -11.00 17.22 46.08
CA ALA A 154 -12.18 16.93 45.27
C ALA A 154 -11.70 16.57 43.87
N ASN A 155 -12.08 15.40 43.34
CA ASN A 155 -11.65 14.97 42.02
C ASN A 155 -12.73 14.13 41.34
N GLY A 156 -12.78 14.18 40.01
CA GLY A 156 -13.79 13.47 39.24
C GLY A 156 -14.08 14.13 37.91
N GLU A 157 -14.88 13.44 37.10
CA GLU A 157 -15.34 13.89 35.79
C GLU A 157 -16.87 13.97 35.81
N VAL A 158 -17.44 15.01 35.20
CA VAL A 158 -18.91 15.15 35.09
C VAL A 158 -19.34 15.64 33.73
N LEU A 159 -20.50 15.15 33.32
CA LEU A 159 -21.15 15.59 32.11
C LEU A 159 -21.81 16.95 32.35
N SER A 160 -21.34 17.99 31.67
CA SER A 160 -21.88 19.35 31.77
C SER A 160 -23.03 19.57 30.79
N GLY A 161 -24.18 20.03 31.27
CA GLY A 161 -25.23 20.61 30.42
C GLY A 161 -26.01 19.65 29.50
N ALA A 162 -25.97 18.34 29.75
CA ALA A 162 -26.71 17.37 28.95
C ALA A 162 -28.23 17.45 29.14
N ALA A 163 -28.98 17.31 28.05
CA ALA A 163 -30.43 17.12 28.05
C ALA A 163 -30.76 15.80 27.35
N VAL A 164 -30.84 14.71 28.12
CA VAL A 164 -31.20 13.38 27.61
C VAL A 164 -32.48 12.92 28.30
N GLY A 165 -33.47 12.51 27.51
CA GLY A 165 -34.72 11.97 28.04
C GLY A 165 -34.49 10.63 28.76
N LYS A 166 -35.21 10.40 29.85
CA LYS A 166 -35.11 9.20 30.70
C LYS A 166 -35.99 8.02 30.26
N ASP A 167 -36.86 8.22 29.27
CA ASP A 167 -37.88 7.25 28.88
C ASP A 167 -37.44 6.50 27.61
N PRO A 168 -37.00 5.22 27.70
CA PRO A 168 -36.50 4.47 26.56
C PRO A 168 -37.63 4.05 25.61
N GLN A 169 -37.40 4.08 24.29
CA GLN A 169 -38.33 3.50 23.31
C GLN A 169 -38.11 1.99 23.09
N LEU A 170 -36.90 1.49 23.36
CA LEU A 170 -36.55 0.09 23.29
C LEU A 170 -36.74 -0.57 24.66
N THR A 171 -37.42 -1.72 24.69
CA THR A 171 -37.58 -2.52 25.92
C THR A 171 -36.24 -3.13 26.36
N ALA A 172 -36.05 -3.32 27.66
CA ALA A 172 -34.90 -4.01 28.23
C ALA A 172 -34.65 -5.40 27.60
N ASP A 173 -35.70 -6.20 27.37
CA ASP A 173 -35.55 -7.53 26.76
C ASP A 173 -35.01 -7.47 25.32
N ALA A 174 -35.53 -6.56 24.50
CA ALA A 174 -35.00 -6.32 23.15
C ALA A 174 -33.55 -5.80 23.18
N ALA A 175 -33.18 -4.98 24.18
CA ALA A 175 -31.81 -4.54 24.36
C ALA A 175 -30.88 -5.74 24.71
N ARG A 176 -31.36 -6.65 25.56
CA ARG A 176 -30.65 -7.89 25.91
C ARG A 176 -30.43 -8.78 24.70
N GLU A 177 -31.46 -8.97 23.87
CA GLU A 177 -31.35 -9.74 22.62
C GLU A 177 -30.32 -9.11 21.66
N ASN A 178 -30.30 -7.78 21.54
CA ASN A 178 -29.32 -7.08 20.71
C ASN A 178 -27.89 -7.22 21.23
N ALA A 179 -27.69 -7.14 22.55
CA ALA A 179 -26.40 -7.34 23.19
C ALA A 179 -25.88 -8.77 22.97
N LEU A 180 -26.71 -9.78 23.26
CA LEU A 180 -26.37 -11.19 23.04
C LEU A 180 -26.06 -11.47 21.57
N ALA A 181 -26.84 -10.92 20.63
CA ALA A 181 -26.61 -11.09 19.20
C ALA A 181 -25.31 -10.43 18.71
N LYS A 182 -24.93 -9.27 19.28
CA LYS A 182 -23.67 -8.59 18.97
C LYS A 182 -22.48 -9.42 19.46
N ILE A 183 -22.48 -9.82 20.73
CA ILE A 183 -21.36 -10.58 21.31
C ILE A 183 -21.25 -11.98 20.69
N ALA A 184 -22.37 -12.65 20.41
CA ALA A 184 -22.36 -13.92 19.70
C ALA A 184 -21.69 -13.81 18.33
N ARG A 185 -21.94 -12.71 17.60
CA ARG A 185 -21.29 -12.44 16.31
C ARG A 185 -19.81 -12.14 16.48
N ASP A 186 -19.46 -11.24 17.40
CA ASP A 186 -18.06 -10.82 17.61
C ASP A 186 -17.17 -11.99 18.06
N ARG A 187 -17.71 -12.87 18.91
CA ARG A 187 -16.97 -14.01 19.49
C ARG A 187 -17.13 -15.31 18.70
N ASN A 188 -17.85 -15.29 17.57
CA ASN A 188 -18.19 -16.49 16.79
C ASN A 188 -18.83 -17.61 17.63
N MET A 189 -19.74 -17.23 18.53
CA MET A 189 -20.48 -18.13 19.44
C MET A 189 -21.97 -18.15 19.09
N ARG A 190 -22.71 -19.11 19.63
CA ARG A 190 -24.18 -19.06 19.56
C ARG A 190 -24.69 -18.18 20.70
N ALA A 191 -25.68 -17.32 20.42
CA ALA A 191 -26.31 -16.49 21.45
C ALA A 191 -26.92 -17.31 22.61
N ALA A 192 -27.28 -18.59 22.36
CA ALA A 192 -27.77 -19.50 23.39
C ALA A 192 -26.69 -20.01 24.38
N ASP A 193 -25.41 -19.80 24.05
CA ASP A 193 -24.27 -20.15 24.89
C ASP A 193 -23.77 -18.95 25.72
N LEU A 194 -24.51 -17.85 25.70
CA LEU A 194 -24.20 -16.61 26.40
C LEU A 194 -25.31 -16.27 27.40
N ASP A 195 -24.91 -15.73 28.54
CA ASP A 195 -25.78 -15.12 29.53
C ASP A 195 -25.55 -13.60 29.53
N ALA A 196 -26.62 -12.84 29.79
CA ALA A 196 -26.54 -11.39 29.96
C ALA A 196 -27.16 -11.00 31.29
N THR A 197 -26.53 -10.09 32.03
CA THR A 197 -27.10 -9.50 33.25
C THR A 197 -28.32 -8.63 32.92
N ASP A 198 -29.10 -8.27 33.95
CA ASP A 198 -30.28 -7.45 33.77
C ASP A 198 -29.92 -6.06 33.21
N PRO A 199 -30.53 -5.62 32.09
CA PRO A 199 -30.27 -4.31 31.51
C PRO A 199 -30.69 -3.17 32.44
N GLU A 200 -29.77 -2.24 32.68
CA GLU A 200 -29.98 -1.04 33.49
C GLU A 200 -29.88 0.22 32.64
N LEU A 201 -30.69 1.25 32.93
CA LEU A 201 -30.59 2.52 32.21
C LEU A 201 -29.41 3.36 32.71
N TRP A 202 -28.62 3.86 31.78
CA TRP A 202 -27.49 4.76 32.00
C TRP A 202 -27.50 5.89 30.96
N VAL A 203 -26.93 7.03 31.32
CA VAL A 203 -26.57 8.09 30.37
C VAL A 203 -25.13 7.88 29.95
N TYR A 204 -24.87 7.86 28.65
CA TYR A 204 -23.54 7.68 28.09
C TYR A 204 -23.17 8.85 27.19
N ASP A 205 -21.99 9.42 27.44
CA ASP A 205 -21.30 10.33 26.53
C ASP A 205 -19.85 9.84 26.35
N PRO A 206 -19.40 9.53 25.13
CA PRO A 206 -18.03 9.09 24.87
C PRO A 206 -16.95 10.06 25.39
N ALA A 207 -17.27 11.36 25.51
CA ALA A 207 -16.34 12.38 25.99
C ALA A 207 -15.85 12.11 27.42
N LEU A 208 -16.70 11.55 28.30
CA LEU A 208 -16.33 11.24 29.68
C LEU A 208 -15.30 10.10 29.79
N LEU A 209 -15.15 9.29 28.74
CA LEU A 209 -14.17 8.21 28.69
C LEU A 209 -12.95 8.56 27.84
N GLY A 210 -12.84 9.79 27.35
CA GLY A 210 -11.76 10.21 26.45
C GLY A 210 -11.78 9.53 25.07
N ALA A 211 -12.91 8.94 24.68
CA ALA A 211 -13.02 8.18 23.44
C ALA A 211 -13.06 9.10 22.20
N PRO A 212 -12.33 8.78 21.10
CA PRO A 212 -12.41 9.54 19.86
C PRO A 212 -13.76 9.33 19.16
N GLY A 213 -14.35 10.39 18.59
CA GLY A 213 -15.58 10.28 17.78
C GLY A 213 -16.67 11.33 18.10
N PRO A 214 -17.89 11.17 17.54
CA PRO A 214 -19.02 12.08 17.78
C PRO A 214 -19.45 12.05 19.26
N GLN A 215 -19.24 13.16 19.96
CA GLN A 215 -19.61 13.35 21.37
C GLN A 215 -21.11 13.60 21.49
N ILE A 216 -21.89 12.52 21.42
CA ILE A 216 -23.35 12.55 21.51
C ILE A 216 -23.77 11.91 22.83
N THR A 217 -24.34 12.72 23.72
CA THR A 217 -24.97 12.19 24.92
C THR A 217 -26.25 11.42 24.57
N GLN A 218 -26.39 10.19 25.09
CA GLN A 218 -27.52 9.31 24.79
C GLN A 218 -27.91 8.45 26.00
N LEU A 219 -29.18 8.02 26.02
CA LEU A 219 -29.68 7.03 26.97
C LEU A 219 -29.34 5.63 26.46
N VAL A 220 -28.79 4.77 27.31
CA VAL A 220 -28.37 3.41 26.97
C VAL A 220 -28.86 2.40 28.00
N TRP A 221 -29.07 1.17 27.55
CA TRP A 221 -29.15 -0.02 28.38
C TRP A 221 -27.74 -0.58 28.58
N ARG A 222 -27.24 -0.56 29.81
CA ARG A 222 -25.99 -1.18 30.25
C ARG A 222 -26.27 -2.60 30.73
N MET A 223 -25.50 -3.57 30.26
CA MET A 223 -25.49 -4.93 30.77
C MET A 223 -24.12 -5.56 30.60
N GLU A 224 -23.91 -6.71 31.23
CA GLU A 224 -22.72 -7.53 31.03
C GLU A 224 -23.11 -8.81 30.31
N VAL A 225 -22.29 -9.25 29.34
CA VAL A 225 -22.49 -10.49 28.59
C VAL A 225 -21.29 -11.42 28.80
N SER A 226 -21.56 -12.67 29.14
CA SER A 226 -20.54 -13.68 29.46
C SER A 226 -20.94 -15.06 28.93
N PRO A 227 -19.99 -15.99 28.72
CA PRO A 227 -20.31 -17.35 28.31
C PRO A 227 -20.96 -18.19 29.44
N ASN A 228 -21.71 -19.23 29.04
CA ASN A 228 -22.31 -20.19 29.96
C ASN A 228 -21.25 -21.19 30.47
N GLY A 229 -20.54 -20.88 31.56
CA GLY A 229 -19.43 -21.69 32.10
C GLY A 229 -18.09 -20.95 32.08
N LEU A 230 -17.00 -21.62 32.49
CA LEU A 230 -15.68 -21.03 32.85
C LEU A 230 -15.29 -19.74 32.08
N ASP A 231 -14.90 -18.73 32.87
CA ASP A 231 -14.79 -17.30 32.54
C ASP A 231 -13.68 -16.96 31.53
N HIS A 232 -13.97 -17.03 30.22
CA HIS A 232 -13.04 -16.55 29.18
C HIS A 232 -13.20 -15.05 28.88
N PHE A 233 -14.37 -14.45 29.10
CA PHE A 233 -14.61 -13.02 28.94
C PHE A 233 -15.85 -12.54 29.70
N ARG A 234 -15.92 -11.23 29.96
CA ARG A 234 -17.10 -10.55 30.53
C ARG A 234 -17.25 -9.20 29.86
N GLU A 235 -18.05 -9.09 28.82
CA GLU A 235 -18.19 -7.83 28.07
C GLU A 235 -19.20 -6.88 28.72
N LEU A 236 -18.79 -5.63 28.99
CA LEU A 236 -19.74 -4.55 29.21
C LEU A 236 -20.33 -4.14 27.87
N VAL A 237 -21.65 -4.13 27.75
CA VAL A 237 -22.35 -3.77 26.52
C VAL A 237 -23.33 -2.64 26.81
N LEU A 238 -23.26 -1.57 26.00
CA LEU A 238 -24.19 -0.45 25.99
C LEU A 238 -25.04 -0.49 24.72
N VAL A 239 -26.35 -0.60 24.88
CA VAL A 239 -27.32 -0.59 23.78
C VAL A 239 -28.13 0.70 23.81
N GLU A 240 -28.12 1.49 22.75
CA GLU A 240 -28.86 2.75 22.68
C GLU A 240 -30.35 2.52 22.88
N ALA A 241 -30.92 3.23 23.86
CA ALA A 241 -32.18 2.88 24.47
C ALA A 241 -33.42 3.23 23.63
N ASN A 242 -33.25 3.83 22.45
CA ASN A 242 -34.34 4.10 21.51
C ASN A 242 -34.27 3.26 20.24
N ARG A 243 -33.08 3.09 19.64
CA ARG A 243 -32.89 2.42 18.34
C ARG A 243 -32.33 1.01 18.47
N GLY A 244 -31.72 0.66 19.61
CA GLY A 244 -31.15 -0.66 19.84
C GLY A 244 -29.79 -0.92 19.20
N ALA A 245 -29.09 0.13 18.75
CA ALA A 245 -27.72 0.00 18.30
C ALA A 245 -26.78 -0.25 19.49
N VAL A 246 -25.84 -1.18 19.38
CA VAL A 246 -24.75 -1.29 20.35
C VAL A 246 -23.79 -0.12 20.11
N VAL A 247 -23.64 0.74 21.11
CA VAL A 247 -22.87 1.99 21.01
C VAL A 247 -21.51 1.91 21.71
N LEU A 248 -21.33 0.90 22.56
CA LEU A 248 -20.06 0.55 23.18
C LEU A 248 -20.13 -0.92 23.62
N ASN A 249 -19.10 -1.71 23.30
CA ASN A 249 -18.86 -2.97 23.99
C ASN A 249 -17.35 -3.19 24.18
N PHE A 250 -16.97 -3.70 25.35
CA PHE A 250 -15.57 -4.03 25.66
C PHE A 250 -15.50 -5.09 26.77
N ASN A 251 -14.44 -5.91 26.75
CA ASN A 251 -14.21 -6.92 27.76
C ASN A 251 -13.76 -6.29 29.10
N GLN A 252 -14.42 -6.65 30.19
CA GLN A 252 -14.11 -6.25 31.57
C GLN A 252 -13.28 -7.29 32.32
N VAL A 253 -13.03 -8.45 31.71
CA VAL A 253 -11.85 -9.26 32.05
C VAL A 253 -10.72 -8.65 31.24
N HIS A 254 -9.62 -8.26 31.90
CA HIS A 254 -8.40 -7.86 31.20
C HIS A 254 -8.14 -8.91 30.12
N ALA A 255 -8.05 -8.48 28.86
CA ALA A 255 -7.67 -9.38 27.77
C ALA A 255 -6.29 -9.90 28.15
N ALA A 256 -6.28 -11.09 28.72
CA ALA A 256 -5.10 -11.89 28.78
C ALA A 256 -4.63 -12.04 27.35
N LEU A 257 -3.41 -11.62 27.06
CA LEU A 257 -2.71 -12.13 25.90
C LEU A 257 -2.84 -13.66 25.92
N ASP A 258 -3.65 -14.21 25.02
CA ASP A 258 -3.90 -15.64 24.96
C ASP A 258 -3.14 -16.22 23.78
N ARG A 259 -2.14 -17.03 24.09
CA ARG A 259 -1.30 -17.71 23.10
C ARG A 259 -1.35 -19.19 23.38
N GLU A 260 -1.36 -19.98 22.32
CA GLU A 260 -1.21 -21.43 22.39
C GLU A 260 -0.10 -21.86 21.43
N ILE A 261 0.98 -22.40 21.96
CA ILE A 261 2.11 -22.91 21.18
C ILE A 261 2.04 -24.43 21.18
N TYR A 262 2.07 -24.99 19.98
CA TYR A 262 2.06 -26.42 19.73
C TYR A 262 3.39 -26.84 19.10
N THR A 263 3.75 -28.11 19.22
CA THR A 263 4.85 -28.72 18.45
C THR A 263 4.31 -29.84 17.55
N ALA A 264 4.90 -29.93 16.36
CA ALA A 264 4.75 -31.08 15.47
C ALA A 264 5.85 -32.14 15.65
N ASN A 265 6.82 -31.90 16.54
CA ASN A 265 7.94 -32.79 16.87
C ASN A 265 8.75 -33.28 15.66
N ASN A 266 8.78 -32.51 14.57
CA ASN A 266 9.35 -32.91 13.28
C ASN A 266 8.77 -34.23 12.74
N ASP A 267 7.53 -34.57 13.14
CA ASP A 267 6.83 -35.77 12.70
C ASP A 267 5.97 -35.45 11.45
N PRO A 268 6.26 -36.06 10.30
CA PRO A 268 5.50 -35.83 9.07
C PRO A 268 4.07 -36.35 9.08
N THR A 269 3.68 -37.06 10.13
CA THR A 269 2.32 -37.57 10.32
C THR A 269 1.46 -36.70 11.23
N THR A 270 2.03 -35.64 11.83
CA THR A 270 1.28 -34.73 12.71
C THR A 270 0.20 -33.99 11.93
N THR A 271 -1.02 -33.99 12.48
CA THR A 271 -2.11 -33.12 12.04
C THR A 271 -2.09 -31.82 12.86
N PHE A 272 -2.26 -30.67 12.20
CA PHE A 272 -2.33 -29.38 12.89
C PHE A 272 -3.54 -29.29 13.85
N PRO A 273 -3.38 -28.62 15.00
CA PRO A 273 -2.21 -27.83 15.41
C PRO A 273 -1.07 -28.64 16.05
N GLY A 274 -1.22 -29.94 16.28
CA GLY A 274 -0.18 -30.77 16.91
C GLY A 274 -0.38 -30.91 18.42
N THR A 275 0.71 -31.01 19.19
CA THR A 275 0.66 -31.18 20.65
C THR A 275 0.94 -29.86 21.34
N LEU A 276 0.03 -29.39 22.20
CA LEU A 276 0.22 -28.16 22.97
C LEU A 276 1.43 -28.30 23.90
N VAL A 277 2.36 -27.34 23.83
CA VAL A 277 3.59 -27.29 24.64
C VAL A 277 3.55 -26.17 25.68
N CYS A 278 2.97 -25.01 25.37
CA CYS A 278 2.69 -23.96 26.34
C CYS A 278 1.55 -23.04 25.93
N ASP A 279 0.95 -22.41 26.93
CA ASP A 279 -0.14 -21.46 26.79
C ASP A 279 -0.04 -20.29 27.79
N GLY A 280 -0.80 -19.22 27.52
CA GLY A 280 -1.02 -18.10 28.45
C GLY A 280 -0.12 -16.87 28.24
N GLU A 281 -0.12 -16.00 29.26
CA GLU A 281 0.52 -14.66 29.22
C GLU A 281 2.01 -14.67 29.60
N ASP A 282 2.45 -15.64 30.41
CA ASP A 282 3.81 -15.65 30.99
C ASP A 282 4.74 -16.61 30.25
N ASP A 283 5.91 -16.13 29.83
CA ASP A 283 6.93 -16.94 29.15
C ASP A 283 7.48 -18.11 30.01
N THR A 284 7.28 -18.05 31.33
CA THR A 284 7.71 -19.10 32.27
C THR A 284 6.96 -20.43 32.11
N ALA A 285 5.90 -20.47 31.29
CA ALA A 285 5.11 -21.66 31.02
C ALA A 285 5.69 -22.56 29.92
N CYS A 286 6.65 -22.08 29.11
CA CYS A 286 7.21 -22.86 28.00
C CYS A 286 8.35 -23.80 28.42
N PRO A 287 8.41 -25.04 27.88
CA PRO A 287 9.52 -25.96 28.15
C PRO A 287 10.85 -25.37 27.66
N GLU A 288 11.80 -25.12 28.57
CA GLU A 288 13.11 -24.52 28.22
C GLU A 288 13.92 -25.38 27.23
N GLU A 289 13.62 -26.68 27.13
CA GLU A 289 14.23 -27.60 26.17
C GLU A 289 13.78 -27.41 24.72
N ASP A 290 12.66 -26.73 24.46
CA ASP A 290 12.13 -26.44 23.12
C ASP A 290 12.32 -24.94 22.83
N ALA A 291 13.49 -24.62 22.27
CA ALA A 291 13.89 -23.23 22.00
C ALA A 291 12.95 -22.54 21.01
N ASP A 292 12.40 -23.27 20.04
CA ASP A 292 11.48 -22.74 19.05
C ASP A 292 10.15 -22.36 19.70
N ALA A 293 9.60 -23.23 20.55
CA ALA A 293 8.38 -22.91 21.29
C ALA A 293 8.56 -21.68 22.20
N VAL A 294 9.69 -21.60 22.90
CA VAL A 294 10.03 -20.43 23.75
C VAL A 294 10.15 -19.16 22.91
N ASN A 295 10.84 -19.21 21.77
CA ASN A 295 11.02 -18.06 20.89
C ASN A 295 9.68 -17.58 20.32
N VAL A 296 8.86 -18.48 19.77
CA VAL A 296 7.55 -18.10 19.19
C VAL A 296 6.62 -17.56 20.27
N HIS A 297 6.63 -18.12 21.48
CA HIS A 297 5.84 -17.58 22.59
C HIS A 297 6.26 -16.15 22.94
N ARG A 298 7.57 -15.92 23.11
CA ARG A 298 8.12 -14.60 23.42
C ARG A 298 7.83 -13.59 22.31
N TYR A 299 8.17 -13.90 21.05
CA TYR A 299 8.07 -12.94 19.96
C TYR A 299 6.64 -12.66 19.51
N SER A 300 5.72 -13.60 19.71
CA SER A 300 4.29 -13.30 19.56
C SER A 300 3.78 -12.37 20.66
N LYS A 301 4.43 -12.32 21.84
CA LYS A 301 4.22 -11.27 22.84
C LYS A 301 4.61 -9.92 22.29
N ASP A 302 5.86 -9.81 21.84
CA ASP A 302 6.46 -8.55 21.43
C ASP A 302 5.66 -7.95 20.27
N THR A 303 5.21 -8.82 19.37
CA THR A 303 4.29 -8.47 18.28
C THR A 303 2.95 -7.96 18.79
N TYR A 304 2.29 -8.70 19.70
CA TYR A 304 1.01 -8.28 20.29
C TYR A 304 1.15 -6.93 21.01
N ASP A 305 2.15 -6.78 21.86
CA ASP A 305 2.43 -5.56 22.62
C ASP A 305 2.68 -4.38 21.66
N PHE A 306 3.44 -4.57 20.58
CA PHE A 306 3.66 -3.54 19.57
C PHE A 306 2.33 -3.09 18.93
N TYR A 307 1.48 -4.01 18.49
CA TYR A 307 0.17 -3.68 17.90
C TYR A 307 -0.76 -3.01 18.92
N LEU A 308 -0.77 -3.47 20.17
CA LEU A 308 -1.60 -2.90 21.23
C LEU A 308 -1.12 -1.50 21.64
N ASP A 309 0.16 -1.34 21.94
CA ASP A 309 0.73 -0.10 22.45
C ASP A 309 0.77 0.99 21.39
N ILE A 310 1.13 0.64 20.15
CA ILE A 310 1.20 1.61 19.06
C ILE A 310 -0.18 1.85 18.49
N HIS A 311 -1.03 0.85 18.27
CA HIS A 311 -2.26 0.99 17.49
C HIS A 311 -3.56 0.83 18.28
N GLY A 312 -3.50 0.36 19.53
CA GLY A 312 -4.69 -0.01 20.31
C GLY A 312 -5.37 -1.26 19.77
N ARG A 313 -4.67 -2.09 18.99
CA ARG A 313 -5.22 -3.31 18.39
C ARG A 313 -5.06 -4.48 19.35
N ASP A 314 -6.18 -5.09 19.73
CA ASP A 314 -6.20 -6.31 20.55
C ASP A 314 -6.11 -7.56 19.68
N SER A 315 -4.90 -8.11 19.52
CA SER A 315 -4.60 -9.33 18.75
C SER A 315 -4.86 -9.27 17.23
N ILE A 316 -4.83 -10.43 16.56
CA ILE A 316 -4.92 -10.60 15.11
C ILE A 316 -6.23 -10.07 14.53
N ASP A 317 -7.36 -10.24 15.21
CA ASP A 317 -8.69 -9.83 14.75
C ASP A 317 -9.15 -8.48 15.31
N GLY A 318 -8.34 -7.84 16.16
CA GLY A 318 -8.70 -6.63 16.88
C GLY A 318 -9.70 -6.84 18.03
N ALA A 319 -9.98 -8.09 18.41
CA ALA A 319 -10.94 -8.47 19.44
C ALA A 319 -10.41 -9.55 20.41
N GLY A 320 -9.09 -9.72 20.52
CA GLY A 320 -8.45 -10.62 21.47
C GLY A 320 -8.48 -12.09 21.06
N MET A 321 -8.43 -12.38 19.76
CA MET A 321 -8.26 -13.74 19.26
C MET A 321 -7.05 -14.45 19.88
N THR A 322 -7.20 -15.70 20.29
CA THR A 322 -6.08 -16.58 20.70
C THR A 322 -5.06 -16.72 19.57
N ILE A 323 -3.80 -16.40 19.85
CA ILE A 323 -2.70 -16.52 18.89
C ILE A 323 -2.19 -17.97 18.92
N LYS A 324 -2.50 -18.73 17.89
CA LYS A 324 -2.10 -20.15 17.77
C LYS A 324 -0.88 -20.29 16.87
N SER A 325 0.12 -21.04 17.34
CA SER A 325 1.34 -21.33 16.58
C SER A 325 1.75 -22.80 16.69
N THR A 326 2.36 -23.36 15.63
CA THR A 326 3.00 -24.70 15.69
C THR A 326 4.45 -24.63 15.26
N VAL A 327 5.37 -25.13 16.10
CA VAL A 327 6.80 -25.27 15.78
C VAL A 327 7.15 -26.69 15.31
N ASP A 328 8.38 -26.89 14.83
CA ASP A 328 8.92 -28.18 14.40
C ASP A 328 8.12 -28.88 13.28
N ILE A 329 7.65 -28.12 12.29
CA ILE A 329 6.80 -28.71 11.24
C ILE A 329 7.59 -29.48 10.17
N CYS A 330 7.02 -30.60 9.73
CA CYS A 330 7.61 -31.53 8.76
C CYS A 330 6.56 -32.00 7.72
N PRO A 331 5.92 -31.12 6.94
CA PRO A 331 4.81 -31.51 6.08
C PRO A 331 5.23 -32.53 4.98
N PRO A 332 4.40 -33.55 4.68
CA PRO A 332 4.70 -34.52 3.64
C PRO A 332 5.00 -33.88 2.28
N GLY A 333 6.08 -34.31 1.63
CA GLY A 333 6.47 -33.83 0.29
C GLY A 333 7.40 -32.61 0.27
N TYR A 334 7.72 -32.05 1.44
CA TYR A 334 8.67 -30.95 1.60
C TYR A 334 9.94 -31.40 2.33
N PRO A 335 11.03 -30.61 2.30
CA PRO A 335 12.18 -30.87 3.16
C PRO A 335 11.77 -30.89 4.64
N CYS A 336 12.43 -31.74 5.42
CA CYS A 336 12.16 -31.92 6.84
C CYS A 336 13.47 -31.89 7.63
N PRO A 337 13.61 -30.99 8.64
CA PRO A 337 12.64 -29.95 9.01
C PRO A 337 12.35 -28.96 7.88
N LEU A 338 11.17 -28.33 7.89
CA LEU A 338 10.79 -27.37 6.86
C LEU A 338 11.68 -26.12 6.98
N PRO A 339 12.39 -25.68 5.92
CA PRO A 339 13.19 -24.46 5.97
C PRO A 339 12.34 -23.22 5.70
N ASN A 340 11.15 -23.14 6.30
CA ASN A 340 10.17 -22.06 6.09
C ASN A 340 9.22 -21.89 7.29
N ALA A 341 8.55 -20.73 7.34
CA ALA A 341 7.37 -20.45 8.16
C ALA A 341 6.19 -20.07 7.26
N ALA A 342 4.97 -20.07 7.81
CA ALA A 342 3.76 -19.63 7.10
C ALA A 342 2.58 -19.34 8.03
N TRP A 343 1.76 -18.35 7.68
CA TRP A 343 0.40 -18.19 8.17
C TRP A 343 -0.60 -19.06 7.40
N LEU A 344 -1.32 -19.93 8.11
CA LEU A 344 -2.36 -20.79 7.55
C LEU A 344 -3.74 -20.12 7.69
N GLY A 345 -4.10 -19.25 6.76
CA GLY A 345 -5.32 -18.42 6.87
C GLY A 345 -6.65 -19.17 7.03
N ALA A 346 -6.76 -20.42 6.54
CA ALA A 346 -7.97 -21.22 6.76
C ALA A 346 -8.06 -21.79 8.19
N GLN A 347 -6.92 -22.01 8.84
CA GLN A 347 -6.79 -22.51 10.20
C GLN A 347 -6.61 -21.38 11.22
N LYS A 348 -6.32 -20.16 10.73
CA LYS A 348 -6.04 -18.95 11.52
C LYS A 348 -4.92 -19.21 12.55
N HIS A 349 -3.78 -19.65 12.04
CA HIS A 349 -2.71 -20.28 12.80
C HIS A 349 -1.37 -20.14 12.05
N ALA A 350 -0.30 -19.69 12.73
CA ALA A 350 1.06 -19.62 12.18
C ALA A 350 1.85 -20.92 12.40
N VAL A 351 2.68 -21.33 11.44
CA VAL A 351 3.50 -22.54 11.53
C VAL A 351 4.96 -22.23 11.22
N TYR A 352 5.87 -22.88 11.94
CA TYR A 352 7.32 -22.64 11.87
C TYR A 352 8.06 -23.98 11.76
N GLY A 353 9.02 -24.05 10.85
CA GLY A 353 9.99 -25.15 10.84
C GLY A 353 11.11 -24.94 11.87
N ASP A 354 11.85 -26.02 12.14
CA ASP A 354 12.96 -26.06 13.11
C ASP A 354 13.96 -24.90 12.90
N GLY A 355 14.08 -24.04 13.90
CA GLY A 355 14.96 -22.87 13.95
C GLY A 355 14.50 -21.66 13.15
N ILE A 356 13.31 -21.67 12.55
CA ILE A 356 12.75 -20.55 11.75
C ILE A 356 11.84 -19.69 12.63
N THR A 357 12.35 -19.20 13.76
CA THR A 357 11.55 -18.54 14.82
C THR A 357 12.18 -17.23 15.32
N SER A 358 12.79 -16.42 14.43
CA SER A 358 13.22 -15.06 14.79
C SER A 358 12.01 -14.15 15.01
N ASP A 359 12.25 -13.05 15.72
CA ASP A 359 11.30 -11.97 16.00
C ASP A 359 10.66 -11.41 14.74
N ASP A 360 11.46 -11.02 13.76
CA ASP A 360 10.97 -10.47 12.51
C ASP A 360 10.09 -11.48 11.75
N VAL A 361 10.45 -12.76 11.72
CA VAL A 361 9.68 -13.86 11.12
C VAL A 361 8.38 -14.10 11.88
N VAL A 362 8.41 -14.13 13.22
CA VAL A 362 7.18 -14.29 14.02
C VAL A 362 6.24 -13.10 13.84
N GLY A 363 6.78 -11.88 13.80
CA GLY A 363 6.03 -10.66 13.51
C GLY A 363 5.45 -10.67 12.08
N HIS A 364 6.21 -11.16 11.11
CA HIS A 364 5.79 -11.33 9.72
C HIS A 364 4.59 -12.29 9.61
N GLU A 365 4.66 -13.49 10.20
CA GLU A 365 3.56 -14.45 10.14
C GLU A 365 2.31 -13.99 10.90
N PHE A 366 2.49 -13.30 12.04
CA PHE A 366 1.39 -12.69 12.77
C PHE A 366 0.67 -11.64 11.90
N THR A 367 1.46 -10.85 11.17
CA THR A 367 0.96 -9.76 10.34
C THR A 367 0.15 -10.25 9.14
N HIS A 368 0.48 -11.41 8.56
CA HIS A 368 -0.40 -12.04 7.59
C HIS A 368 -1.79 -12.27 8.17
N GLY A 369 -1.87 -12.69 9.44
CA GLY A 369 -3.13 -12.77 10.19
C GLY A 369 -3.85 -11.43 10.28
N VAL A 370 -3.15 -10.34 10.58
CA VAL A 370 -3.74 -8.99 10.60
C VAL A 370 -4.28 -8.61 9.22
N THR A 371 -3.52 -8.83 8.15
CA THR A 371 -3.96 -8.59 6.76
C THR A 371 -5.23 -9.38 6.43
N ASP A 372 -5.30 -10.64 6.85
CA ASP A 372 -6.44 -11.54 6.69
C ASP A 372 -7.75 -11.02 7.33
N HIS A 373 -7.65 -10.23 8.41
CA HIS A 373 -8.78 -9.67 9.14
C HIS A 373 -9.12 -8.22 8.74
N GLU A 374 -8.31 -7.62 7.87
CA GLU A 374 -8.39 -6.20 7.52
C GLU A 374 -8.55 -6.02 5.99
N SER A 375 -7.50 -5.60 5.30
CA SER A 375 -7.52 -5.39 3.84
C SER A 375 -7.80 -6.66 3.02
N ASN A 376 -7.58 -7.85 3.60
CA ASN A 376 -7.82 -9.16 2.98
C ASN A 376 -7.16 -9.27 1.59
N LEU A 377 -5.92 -8.77 1.47
CA LEU A 377 -5.16 -8.75 0.23
C LEU A 377 -4.98 -10.16 -0.33
N PHE A 378 -5.39 -10.36 -1.59
CA PHE A 378 -5.14 -11.59 -2.31
C PHE A 378 -3.64 -11.83 -2.37
N TYR A 379 -3.23 -13.04 -2.00
CA TYR A 379 -1.84 -13.48 -2.02
C TYR A 379 -1.37 -13.83 -3.44
N TYR A 380 -1.52 -12.87 -4.36
CA TYR A 380 -1.22 -13.03 -5.78
C TYR A 380 -0.82 -11.70 -6.42
N TYR A 381 0.19 -11.71 -7.30
CA TYR A 381 0.75 -10.54 -7.98
C TYR A 381 0.97 -9.34 -7.03
N GLN A 382 0.50 -8.14 -7.40
CA GLN A 382 0.80 -6.91 -6.67
C GLN A 382 0.11 -6.86 -5.31
N SER A 383 -1.12 -7.36 -5.18
CA SER A 383 -1.79 -7.41 -3.87
C SER A 383 -1.04 -8.36 -2.92
N GLY A 384 -0.52 -9.48 -3.44
CA GLY A 384 0.28 -10.42 -2.66
C GLY A 384 1.65 -9.84 -2.29
N ALA A 385 2.29 -9.11 -3.21
CA ALA A 385 3.53 -8.39 -2.92
C ALA A 385 3.35 -7.30 -1.86
N ILE A 386 2.19 -6.64 -1.81
CA ILE A 386 1.85 -5.69 -0.76
C ILE A 386 1.59 -6.42 0.56
N ASN A 387 0.91 -7.57 0.52
CA ASN A 387 0.69 -8.43 1.69
C ASN A 387 2.03 -8.84 2.32
N GLU A 388 2.95 -9.39 1.52
CA GLU A 388 4.33 -9.71 1.90
C GLU A 388 5.08 -8.51 2.46
N SER A 389 5.00 -7.36 1.78
CA SER A 389 5.70 -6.17 2.22
C SER A 389 5.17 -5.63 3.55
N LEU A 390 3.87 -5.68 3.79
CA LEU A 390 3.30 -5.32 5.08
C LEU A 390 3.86 -6.23 6.18
N SER A 391 3.89 -7.55 5.94
CA SER A 391 4.49 -8.52 6.86
C SER A 391 5.97 -8.25 7.13
N ASP A 392 6.77 -7.95 6.10
CA ASP A 392 8.17 -7.53 6.26
C ASP A 392 8.31 -6.24 7.09
N ILE A 393 7.51 -5.21 6.81
CA ILE A 393 7.59 -3.91 7.50
C ILE A 393 7.26 -4.05 8.97
N TRP A 394 6.19 -4.79 9.30
CA TRP A 394 5.77 -4.97 10.67
C TRP A 394 6.72 -5.88 11.45
N GLY A 395 7.17 -6.99 10.84
CA GLY A 395 8.20 -7.86 11.41
C GLY A 395 9.46 -7.07 11.77
N GLU A 396 9.97 -6.26 10.83
CA GLU A 396 11.14 -5.42 11.06
C GLU A 396 10.89 -4.35 12.13
N PHE A 397 9.71 -3.71 12.17
CA PHE A 397 9.43 -2.72 13.22
C PHE A 397 9.40 -3.34 14.61
N ILE A 398 8.96 -4.59 14.73
CA ILE A 398 8.94 -5.34 16.00
C ILE A 398 10.36 -5.68 16.41
N ASP A 399 11.15 -6.25 15.51
CA ASP A 399 12.56 -6.58 15.72
C ASP A 399 13.36 -5.35 16.20
N LEU A 400 13.28 -4.24 15.46
CA LEU A 400 13.98 -3.00 15.78
C LEU A 400 13.53 -2.31 17.07
N THR A 401 12.45 -2.77 17.73
CA THR A 401 11.90 -2.14 18.93
C THR A 401 11.80 -3.05 20.16
N ASN A 402 11.91 -4.37 20.01
CA ASN A 402 11.84 -5.32 21.13
C ASN A 402 13.19 -5.48 21.86
N GLY A 403 14.31 -5.11 21.21
CA GLY A 403 15.67 -5.23 21.76
C GLY A 403 16.20 -6.67 21.83
N SER A 404 15.61 -7.57 21.03
CA SER A 404 16.09 -8.92 20.77
C SER A 404 16.92 -8.92 19.47
N GLY A 405 17.24 -10.11 18.92
CA GLY A 405 17.92 -10.21 17.63
C GLY A 405 19.26 -9.47 17.47
N THR A 406 19.67 -9.29 16.22
CA THR A 406 20.92 -8.61 15.82
C THR A 406 20.65 -7.28 15.11
N ASP A 407 20.24 -6.22 15.80
CA ASP A 407 19.89 -4.91 15.16
C ASP A 407 21.05 -4.00 14.70
N THR A 408 22.20 -4.53 14.28
CA THR A 408 23.32 -3.66 13.91
C THR A 408 23.01 -2.85 12.64
N ASP A 409 23.58 -1.66 12.46
CA ASP A 409 23.43 -0.82 11.25
C ASP A 409 23.64 -1.58 9.91
N ALA A 410 24.38 -2.71 9.95
CA ALA A 410 24.67 -3.54 8.79
C ALA A 410 23.53 -4.48 8.39
N VAL A 411 22.65 -4.85 9.32
CA VAL A 411 21.57 -5.82 9.11
C VAL A 411 20.19 -5.30 9.53
N ARG A 412 20.09 -4.08 10.09
CA ARG A 412 18.89 -3.32 10.50
C ARG A 412 17.67 -3.29 9.54
N TRP A 413 17.77 -3.82 8.34
CA TRP A 413 16.65 -3.86 7.38
C TRP A 413 16.62 -5.21 6.65
N GLN A 414 17.23 -6.24 7.23
CA GLN A 414 17.44 -7.54 6.62
C GLN A 414 16.53 -8.59 7.24
N GLY A 415 15.44 -8.93 6.56
CA GLY A 415 14.54 -9.98 7.04
C GLY A 415 15.17 -11.37 7.05
N GLY A 416 15.10 -12.03 8.21
CA GLY A 416 15.54 -13.39 8.49
C GLY A 416 17.03 -13.54 8.73
N GLU A 417 17.73 -12.47 9.12
CA GLU A 417 19.15 -12.50 9.46
C GLU A 417 19.48 -13.43 10.63
N ASP A 418 18.57 -13.58 11.59
CA ASP A 418 18.77 -14.37 12.81
C ASP A 418 18.35 -15.86 12.67
N VAL A 419 17.76 -16.26 11.53
CA VAL A 419 17.43 -17.68 11.26
C VAL A 419 18.56 -18.43 10.54
N PRO A 420 18.61 -19.78 10.64
CA PRO A 420 19.54 -20.59 9.88
C PRO A 420 19.46 -20.34 8.37
N GLY A 421 20.56 -19.85 7.80
CA GLY A 421 20.66 -19.48 6.39
C GLY A 421 20.86 -17.97 6.17
N GLY A 422 20.60 -17.16 7.20
CA GLY A 422 20.71 -15.70 7.18
C GLY A 422 19.65 -15.04 6.31
N ALA A 423 19.77 -13.73 6.21
CA ALA A 423 18.76 -12.88 5.60
C ALA A 423 18.46 -13.26 4.15
N ARG A 424 17.18 -13.11 3.79
CA ARG A 424 16.66 -13.42 2.45
C ARG A 424 16.23 -12.18 1.68
N ARG A 425 15.95 -11.09 2.38
CA ARG A 425 15.51 -9.80 1.82
C ARG A 425 16.26 -8.66 2.51
N ASP A 426 16.29 -7.50 1.88
CA ASP A 426 16.87 -6.28 2.45
C ASP A 426 16.02 -5.09 2.02
N ALA A 427 15.28 -4.47 2.94
CA ALA A 427 14.41 -3.34 2.63
C ALA A 427 15.21 -2.09 2.23
N LYS A 428 16.46 -1.95 2.70
CA LYS A 428 17.34 -0.85 2.35
C LYS A 428 17.93 -1.02 0.96
N ASP A 429 18.34 -2.22 0.56
CA ASP A 429 18.78 -2.52 -0.80
C ASP A 429 18.24 -3.88 -1.29
N PRO A 430 16.97 -3.91 -1.78
CA PRO A 430 16.33 -5.16 -2.22
C PRO A 430 17.13 -5.88 -3.32
N THR A 431 17.92 -5.13 -4.09
CA THR A 431 18.70 -5.68 -5.20
C THR A 431 19.83 -6.61 -4.74
N THR A 432 20.21 -6.55 -3.46
CA THR A 432 21.19 -7.47 -2.84
C THR A 432 20.74 -8.93 -2.97
N TYR A 433 19.45 -9.18 -2.86
CA TYR A 433 18.85 -10.52 -2.94
C TYR A 433 18.11 -10.78 -4.26
N GLY A 434 18.22 -9.84 -5.22
CA GLY A 434 17.65 -9.98 -6.55
C GLY A 434 16.25 -9.41 -6.70
N ASP A 435 15.75 -8.71 -5.69
CA ASP A 435 14.40 -8.12 -5.67
C ASP A 435 14.39 -6.71 -6.29
N PRO A 436 13.28 -6.28 -6.90
CA PRO A 436 13.10 -4.91 -7.38
C PRO A 436 13.09 -3.88 -6.23
N ASP A 437 13.85 -2.80 -6.40
CA ASP A 437 13.86 -1.62 -5.54
C ASP A 437 12.84 -0.53 -5.97
N ARG A 438 12.18 -0.72 -7.11
CA ARG A 438 11.16 0.16 -7.71
C ARG A 438 10.39 -0.55 -8.81
N MET A 439 9.21 -0.01 -9.18
CA MET A 439 8.34 -0.60 -10.21
C MET A 439 9.03 -0.81 -11.56
N GLN A 440 9.85 0.14 -12.03
CA GLN A 440 10.55 -0.01 -13.32
C GLN A 440 11.92 -0.69 -13.21
N SER A 441 12.20 -1.39 -12.10
CA SER A 441 13.41 -2.19 -11.98
C SER A 441 13.43 -3.31 -13.03
N SER A 442 14.61 -3.61 -13.59
CA SER A 442 14.78 -4.78 -14.45
C SER A 442 14.64 -6.10 -13.70
N LEU A 443 14.68 -6.04 -12.36
CA LEU A 443 14.49 -7.19 -11.46
C LEU A 443 13.00 -7.46 -11.17
N TYR A 444 12.08 -6.57 -11.56
CA TYR A 444 10.65 -6.76 -11.31
C TYR A 444 10.19 -8.11 -11.82
N TRP A 445 9.51 -8.89 -10.98
CA TRP A 445 9.08 -10.25 -11.31
C TRP A 445 7.78 -10.20 -12.12
N GLY A 446 7.71 -10.97 -13.21
CA GLY A 446 6.59 -10.87 -14.16
C GLY A 446 6.10 -12.21 -14.70
N SER A 447 6.46 -13.31 -14.03
CA SER A 447 5.89 -14.64 -14.27
C SER A 447 4.90 -14.98 -13.17
N GLU A 448 4.07 -16.00 -13.41
CA GLU A 448 3.08 -16.52 -12.45
C GLU A 448 3.70 -17.30 -11.27
N SER A 449 4.95 -17.73 -11.40
CA SER A 449 5.69 -18.38 -10.32
C SER A 449 5.85 -17.46 -9.11
N ASP A 450 5.99 -18.06 -7.93
CA ASP A 450 5.94 -17.33 -6.65
C ASP A 450 4.63 -16.52 -6.50
N SER A 451 3.51 -17.11 -6.93
CA SER A 451 2.19 -16.45 -6.91
C SER A 451 2.18 -15.10 -7.62
N GLY A 452 2.89 -14.96 -8.74
CA GLY A 452 3.07 -13.66 -9.41
C GLY A 452 4.22 -12.82 -8.85
N GLY A 453 5.17 -13.44 -8.15
CA GLY A 453 6.37 -12.80 -7.58
C GLY A 453 6.09 -12.02 -6.31
N VAL A 454 5.27 -12.54 -5.39
CA VAL A 454 4.87 -11.83 -4.17
C VAL A 454 6.08 -11.51 -3.29
N HIS A 455 7.00 -12.47 -3.09
CA HIS A 455 8.18 -12.29 -2.23
C HIS A 455 9.27 -11.44 -2.91
N HIS A 456 9.24 -11.36 -4.24
CA HIS A 456 10.16 -10.52 -5.01
C HIS A 456 9.66 -9.08 -5.06
N ASN A 457 8.44 -8.88 -5.55
CA ASN A 457 7.90 -7.56 -5.83
C ASN A 457 7.58 -6.76 -4.54
N SER A 458 7.52 -7.41 -3.38
CA SER A 458 7.44 -6.75 -2.06
C SER A 458 8.59 -5.75 -1.84
N GLY A 459 9.76 -6.00 -2.45
CA GLY A 459 10.93 -5.12 -2.42
C GLY A 459 10.63 -3.66 -2.81
N VAL A 460 9.65 -3.42 -3.68
CA VAL A 460 9.24 -2.07 -4.09
C VAL A 460 8.69 -1.28 -2.91
N ASN A 461 7.83 -1.91 -2.10
CA ASN A 461 7.24 -1.26 -0.94
C ASN A 461 8.14 -1.33 0.29
N ASN A 462 8.92 -2.39 0.46
CA ASN A 462 9.97 -2.45 1.49
C ASN A 462 10.95 -1.27 1.33
N LYS A 463 11.38 -0.98 0.09
CA LYS A 463 12.24 0.18 -0.18
C LYS A 463 11.57 1.51 0.16
N ALA A 464 10.26 1.64 -0.11
CA ALA A 464 9.52 2.85 0.25
C ALA A 464 9.41 3.02 1.76
N ALA A 465 9.12 1.96 2.51
CA ALA A 465 9.07 1.97 3.97
C ALA A 465 10.42 2.32 4.60
N TYR A 466 11.52 1.75 4.10
CA TYR A 466 12.89 2.16 4.46
C TYR A 466 13.11 3.67 4.26
N LEU A 467 12.80 4.18 3.07
CA LEU A 467 12.98 5.59 2.73
C LEU A 467 12.16 6.51 3.64
N MET A 468 10.91 6.15 3.93
CA MET A 468 10.05 6.91 4.84
C MET A 468 10.58 6.88 6.27
N THR A 469 11.17 5.76 6.70
CA THR A 469 11.56 5.56 8.10
C THR A 469 12.90 6.21 8.41
N ASP A 470 13.96 5.83 7.69
CA ASP A 470 15.33 6.24 7.99
C ASP A 470 15.79 7.42 7.10
N GLY A 471 15.15 7.63 5.95
CA GLY A 471 15.55 8.65 4.97
C GLY A 471 16.80 8.26 4.17
N ASP A 472 16.80 8.58 2.88
CA ASP A 472 17.96 8.40 1.99
C ASP A 472 17.75 9.20 0.69
N THR A 473 18.73 9.17 -0.22
CA THR A 473 18.59 9.64 -1.60
C THR A 473 18.48 8.46 -2.56
N PHE A 474 17.33 8.32 -3.19
CA PHE A 474 17.06 7.25 -4.16
C PHE A 474 16.31 7.80 -5.38
N ASN A 475 16.67 7.32 -6.57
CA ASN A 475 16.00 7.66 -7.84
C ASN A 475 15.72 9.17 -8.07
N GLY A 476 16.66 10.04 -7.67
CA GLY A 476 16.55 11.48 -7.86
C GLY A 476 15.66 12.21 -6.83
N LYS A 477 15.19 11.50 -5.79
CA LYS A 477 14.51 12.06 -4.61
C LYS A 477 15.42 11.94 -3.39
N THR A 478 15.35 12.92 -2.50
CA THR A 478 15.97 12.87 -1.18
C THR A 478 14.85 12.93 -0.17
N VAL A 479 14.74 11.89 0.66
CA VAL A 479 13.69 11.74 1.68
C VAL A 479 14.31 11.97 3.05
N THR A 480 13.66 12.81 3.85
CA THR A 480 13.96 12.96 5.28
C THR A 480 13.18 11.91 6.06
N GLY A 481 13.87 11.09 6.87
CA GLY A 481 13.22 10.03 7.65
C GLY A 481 12.23 10.57 8.69
N LEU A 482 11.06 9.93 8.77
CA LEU A 482 9.98 10.24 9.72
C LEU A 482 10.14 9.47 11.04
N GLY A 483 10.89 8.35 11.02
CA GLY A 483 11.01 7.40 12.11
C GLY A 483 9.83 6.42 12.23
N ILE A 484 10.08 5.28 12.89
CA ILE A 484 9.16 4.13 13.01
C ILE A 484 7.77 4.55 13.50
N GLN A 485 7.71 5.37 14.56
CA GLN A 485 6.45 5.77 15.21
C GLN A 485 5.43 6.40 14.26
N LYS A 486 5.88 7.28 13.34
CA LYS A 486 4.99 7.92 12.36
C LYS A 486 4.67 6.99 11.20
N VAL A 487 5.67 6.25 10.70
CA VAL A 487 5.51 5.36 9.55
C VAL A 487 4.58 4.20 9.89
N ALA A 488 4.70 3.61 11.09
CA ALA A 488 3.77 2.63 11.63
C ALA A 488 2.32 3.14 11.57
N LYS A 489 2.04 4.35 12.10
CA LYS A 489 0.68 4.93 12.04
C LYS A 489 0.13 5.06 10.62
N ILE A 490 0.97 5.48 9.68
CA ILE A 490 0.60 5.65 8.27
C ILE A 490 0.30 4.28 7.63
N TYR A 491 1.16 3.28 7.79
CA TYR A 491 0.93 1.95 7.24
C TYR A 491 -0.25 1.22 7.88
N TYR A 492 -0.51 1.44 9.18
CA TYR A 492 -1.68 0.88 9.85
C TYR A 492 -2.99 1.44 9.30
N GLU A 493 -3.08 2.76 9.09
CA GLU A 493 -4.22 3.40 8.44
C GLU A 493 -4.41 2.87 7.01
N VAL A 494 -3.33 2.64 6.27
CA VAL A 494 -3.38 2.03 4.94
C VAL A 494 -3.95 0.61 4.99
N GLN A 495 -3.39 -0.25 5.85
CA GLN A 495 -3.72 -1.68 5.91
C GLN A 495 -5.13 -1.95 6.45
N THR A 496 -5.62 -1.12 7.38
CA THR A 496 -6.91 -1.34 8.07
C THR A 496 -8.08 -0.57 7.45
N ASN A 497 -7.82 0.60 6.85
CA ASN A 497 -8.90 1.51 6.45
C ASN A 497 -8.93 1.86 4.95
N LEU A 498 -7.84 1.66 4.20
CA LEU A 498 -7.74 2.18 2.82
C LEU A 498 -7.53 1.11 1.74
N LEU A 499 -6.73 0.08 2.03
CA LEU A 499 -6.51 -1.00 1.07
C LEU A 499 -7.71 -1.95 0.99
N THR A 500 -7.85 -2.57 -0.16
CA THR A 500 -8.86 -3.61 -0.43
C THR A 500 -8.19 -4.85 -0.98
N SER A 501 -8.92 -5.96 -1.09
CA SER A 501 -8.35 -7.27 -1.38
C SER A 501 -7.55 -7.37 -2.69
N ALA A 502 -7.83 -6.52 -3.68
CA ALA A 502 -7.16 -6.54 -4.98
C ALA A 502 -6.24 -5.31 -5.21
N SER A 503 -5.94 -4.55 -4.16
CA SER A 503 -5.16 -3.32 -4.31
C SER A 503 -3.78 -3.57 -4.91
N ASP A 504 -3.40 -2.72 -5.85
CA ASP A 504 -2.09 -2.76 -6.52
C ASP A 504 -1.13 -1.68 -5.98
N HIS A 505 0.11 -1.60 -6.50
CA HIS A 505 1.08 -0.61 -6.02
C HIS A 505 0.65 0.84 -6.30
N LYS A 506 -0.19 1.07 -7.30
CA LYS A 506 -0.72 2.40 -7.60
C LYS A 506 -1.83 2.78 -6.60
N ASP A 507 -2.63 1.82 -6.17
CA ASP A 507 -3.55 2.01 -5.05
C ASP A 507 -2.77 2.30 -3.77
N LEU A 508 -1.69 1.56 -3.50
CA LEU A 508 -0.81 1.79 -2.36
C LEU A 508 -0.13 3.18 -2.39
N TYR A 509 0.33 3.61 -3.57
CA TYR A 509 0.86 4.97 -3.80
C TYR A 509 -0.14 6.05 -3.35
N ALA A 510 -1.41 5.88 -3.71
CA ALA A 510 -2.47 6.81 -3.34
C ALA A 510 -2.84 6.68 -1.85
N ALA A 511 -2.95 5.46 -1.34
CA ALA A 511 -3.35 5.15 0.03
C ALA A 511 -2.34 5.70 1.05
N LEU A 512 -1.03 5.55 0.82
CA LEU A 512 0.00 6.08 1.72
C LEU A 512 -0.05 7.61 1.84
N GLN A 513 -0.26 8.31 0.73
CA GLN A 513 -0.44 9.76 0.74
C GLN A 513 -1.74 10.18 1.44
N GLN A 514 -2.83 9.44 1.20
CA GLN A 514 -4.12 9.70 1.84
C GLN A 514 -4.06 9.42 3.35
N ALA A 515 -3.44 8.33 3.79
CA ALA A 515 -3.23 8.00 5.19
C ALA A 515 -2.44 9.08 5.93
N CYS A 516 -1.32 9.54 5.35
CA CYS A 516 -0.58 10.65 5.94
C CYS A 516 -1.43 11.93 6.05
N THR A 517 -2.25 12.20 5.03
CA THR A 517 -3.18 13.34 5.05
C THR A 517 -4.23 13.19 6.15
N ASN A 518 -4.84 12.01 6.31
CA ASN A 518 -5.81 11.71 7.36
C ASN A 518 -5.22 11.94 8.76
N LEU A 519 -3.95 11.57 8.94
CA LEU A 519 -3.25 11.62 10.21
C LEU A 519 -2.55 12.97 10.47
N THR A 520 -2.60 13.92 9.54
CA THR A 520 -1.93 15.22 9.71
C THR A 520 -2.51 15.97 10.92
N GLY A 521 -1.64 16.34 11.86
CA GLY A 521 -2.02 16.96 13.14
C GLY A 521 -2.23 15.95 14.28
N THR A 522 -2.11 14.64 14.00
CA THR A 522 -2.16 13.56 14.99
C THR A 522 -0.82 12.83 15.02
N SER A 523 -0.48 12.17 16.14
CA SER A 523 0.76 11.37 16.28
C SER A 523 2.07 12.06 15.84
N GLY A 524 2.11 13.39 15.90
CA GLY A 524 3.26 14.19 15.45
C GLY A 524 3.45 14.27 13.93
N ILE A 525 2.50 13.77 13.13
CA ILE A 525 2.53 13.83 11.65
C ILE A 525 2.14 15.23 11.17
N THR A 526 2.91 15.75 10.21
CA THR A 526 2.80 17.10 9.66
C THR A 526 2.64 17.07 8.14
N ALA A 527 2.21 18.19 7.55
CA ALA A 527 2.14 18.32 6.10
C ALA A 527 3.52 18.15 5.41
N SER A 528 4.63 18.49 6.09
CA SER A 528 5.98 18.21 5.59
C SER A 528 6.29 16.72 5.60
N ASP A 529 5.87 15.97 6.62
CA ASP A 529 6.03 14.51 6.63
C ASP A 529 5.30 13.87 5.44
N CYS A 530 4.12 14.38 5.05
CA CYS A 530 3.40 13.85 3.89
C CYS A 530 4.07 14.16 2.55
N GLN A 531 4.87 15.23 2.47
CA GLN A 531 5.72 15.48 1.31
C GLN A 531 6.83 14.42 1.21
N GLU A 532 7.44 14.05 2.34
CA GLU A 532 8.46 12.99 2.39
C GLU A 532 7.88 11.60 2.05
N VAL A 533 6.65 11.29 2.51
CA VAL A 533 5.90 10.09 2.09
C VAL A 533 5.72 10.08 0.57
N LYS A 534 5.27 11.20 0.00
CA LYS A 534 5.11 11.34 -1.46
C LYS A 534 6.45 11.13 -2.19
N ASP A 535 7.53 11.71 -1.67
CA ASP A 535 8.85 11.60 -2.29
C ASP A 535 9.38 10.16 -2.24
N ALA A 536 9.12 9.41 -1.18
CA ALA A 536 9.46 7.99 -1.09
C ALA A 536 8.69 7.14 -2.13
N VAL A 537 7.36 7.30 -2.24
CA VAL A 537 6.56 6.53 -3.22
C VAL A 537 6.78 6.98 -4.67
N ASP A 538 7.19 8.24 -4.90
CA ASP A 538 7.69 8.70 -6.20
C ASP A 538 9.04 8.06 -6.54
N ALA A 539 9.94 7.92 -5.55
CA ALA A 539 11.27 7.36 -5.75
C ALA A 539 11.23 5.88 -6.15
N THR A 540 10.29 5.11 -5.58
CA THR A 540 10.03 3.70 -5.91
C THR A 540 9.07 3.51 -7.08
N GLU A 541 8.62 4.61 -7.70
CA GLU A 541 7.83 4.60 -8.93
C GLU A 541 6.49 3.84 -8.82
N MET A 542 5.90 3.73 -7.63
CA MET A 542 4.66 2.98 -7.40
C MET A 542 3.46 3.47 -8.22
N ASN A 543 3.50 4.71 -8.70
CA ASN A 543 2.50 5.27 -9.61
C ASN A 543 2.66 4.84 -11.08
N LEU A 544 3.72 4.11 -11.41
CA LEU A 544 4.03 3.62 -12.75
C LEU A 544 3.74 2.12 -12.86
N GLN A 545 3.48 1.67 -14.08
CA GLN A 545 3.38 0.25 -14.38
C GLN A 545 4.79 -0.37 -14.47
N PRO A 546 4.95 -1.62 -14.03
CA PRO A 546 6.24 -2.30 -14.11
C PRO A 546 6.65 -2.52 -15.57
N LEU A 547 7.95 -2.63 -15.84
CA LEU A 547 8.45 -2.85 -17.21
C LEU A 547 7.93 -4.14 -17.87
N LYS A 548 7.44 -5.08 -17.06
CA LYS A 548 6.84 -6.35 -17.50
C LYS A 548 5.30 -6.33 -17.54
N ALA A 549 4.65 -5.21 -17.23
CA ALA A 549 3.20 -5.05 -17.42
C ALA A 549 2.82 -5.01 -18.90
N ALA A 550 1.51 -5.04 -19.17
CA ALA A 550 0.96 -4.78 -20.49
C ALA A 550 1.60 -3.54 -21.10
N ALA A 551 2.12 -3.68 -22.32
CA ALA A 551 2.80 -2.59 -22.97
C ALA A 551 1.80 -1.45 -23.24
N PRO A 552 2.17 -0.18 -23.02
CA PRO A 552 1.26 0.93 -23.23
C PRO A 552 0.80 1.00 -24.68
N GLU A 553 -0.41 1.52 -24.92
CA GLU A 553 -0.95 1.73 -26.26
C GLU A 553 0.04 2.46 -27.17
N ALA A 554 0.28 1.91 -28.37
CA ALA A 554 1.09 2.57 -29.38
C ALA A 554 0.44 3.90 -29.78
N PRO A 555 1.22 5.00 -29.83
CA PRO A 555 0.70 6.32 -30.17
C PRO A 555 0.17 6.34 -31.61
N VAL A 556 -0.93 7.06 -31.85
CA VAL A 556 -1.49 7.20 -33.19
C VAL A 556 -0.65 8.18 -34.03
N CYS A 557 -0.71 9.47 -33.72
CA CYS A 557 0.11 10.52 -34.35
C CYS A 557 0.76 11.42 -33.30
N LEU A 558 1.72 12.24 -33.70
CA LEU A 558 2.35 13.21 -32.80
C LEU A 558 1.36 14.28 -32.33
N THR A 559 1.63 14.88 -31.18
CA THR A 559 0.87 16.03 -30.67
C THR A 559 0.83 17.16 -31.71
N GLY A 560 -0.38 17.58 -32.08
CA GLY A 560 -0.62 18.58 -33.13
C GLY A 560 -0.90 18.01 -34.52
N GLN A 561 -0.72 16.70 -34.71
CA GLN A 561 -1.11 15.99 -35.92
C GLN A 561 -2.46 15.26 -35.75
N THR A 562 -3.14 15.06 -36.87
CA THR A 562 -4.40 14.32 -36.96
C THR A 562 -4.25 13.10 -37.84
N ALA A 563 -4.82 11.97 -37.41
CA ALA A 563 -4.79 10.75 -38.20
C ALA A 563 -5.86 10.78 -39.31
N SER A 564 -5.50 10.28 -40.49
CA SER A 564 -6.38 10.14 -41.66
C SER A 564 -6.29 8.70 -42.16
N ASP A 565 -7.39 7.95 -42.02
CA ASP A 565 -7.46 6.52 -42.33
C ASP A 565 -7.51 6.26 -43.84
N LEU A 566 -6.64 5.37 -44.29
CA LEU A 566 -6.68 4.71 -45.59
C LEU A 566 -7.51 3.42 -45.54
N PHE A 567 -7.56 2.80 -44.37
CA PHE A 567 -8.38 1.65 -44.02
C PHE A 567 -8.61 1.67 -42.51
N SER A 568 -9.82 1.32 -42.07
CA SER A 568 -10.15 1.13 -40.67
C SER A 568 -11.24 0.07 -40.58
N ASP A 569 -11.10 -0.85 -39.63
CA ASP A 569 -12.09 -1.85 -39.29
C ASP A 569 -12.10 -1.99 -37.77
N ASP A 570 -13.21 -1.60 -37.15
CA ASP A 570 -13.50 -1.78 -35.72
C ASP A 570 -14.06 -3.18 -35.43
N LEU A 571 -14.15 -4.04 -36.46
CA LEU A 571 -14.58 -5.43 -36.40
C LEU A 571 -16.05 -5.66 -36.03
N GLU A 572 -16.85 -4.59 -35.95
CA GLU A 572 -18.28 -4.66 -35.61
C GLU A 572 -19.19 -5.06 -36.78
N ASN A 573 -18.59 -5.37 -37.94
CA ASN A 573 -19.31 -5.81 -39.14
C ASN A 573 -18.68 -7.07 -39.74
N PRO A 574 -19.02 -8.26 -39.24
CA PRO A 574 -18.48 -9.52 -39.76
C PRO A 574 -18.84 -9.81 -41.22
N GLN A 575 -19.87 -9.15 -41.75
CA GLN A 575 -20.26 -9.25 -43.15
C GLN A 575 -19.52 -8.28 -44.06
N SER A 576 -18.53 -7.51 -43.55
CA SER A 576 -17.74 -6.56 -44.34
C SER A 576 -16.98 -7.21 -45.49
N GLY A 577 -16.63 -8.50 -45.36
CA GLY A 577 -15.79 -9.20 -46.32
C GLY A 577 -14.33 -8.71 -46.32
N ASN A 578 -13.93 -7.97 -45.28
CA ASN A 578 -12.56 -7.44 -45.15
C ASN A 578 -11.54 -8.51 -44.78
N TRP A 579 -11.98 -9.65 -44.25
CA TRP A 579 -11.13 -10.70 -43.68
C TRP A 579 -11.40 -12.07 -44.30
N VAL A 580 -10.33 -12.86 -44.45
CA VAL A 580 -10.38 -14.26 -44.86
C VAL A 580 -9.40 -15.08 -44.01
N SER A 581 -9.88 -16.16 -43.41
CA SER A 581 -9.07 -17.09 -42.64
C SER A 581 -8.70 -18.35 -43.43
N GLY A 582 -7.73 -19.11 -42.93
CA GLY A 582 -7.37 -20.42 -43.46
C GLY A 582 -6.14 -21.01 -42.77
N SER A 583 -5.82 -22.26 -43.12
CA SER A 583 -4.66 -22.98 -42.60
C SER A 583 -3.64 -23.35 -43.67
N LEU A 584 -2.38 -23.42 -43.28
CA LEU A 584 -1.26 -23.95 -44.04
C LEU A 584 -0.83 -25.32 -43.52
N VAL A 585 -1.02 -25.57 -42.22
CA VAL A 585 -0.86 -26.86 -41.54
C VAL A 585 -1.99 -26.99 -40.52
N GLY A 586 -2.63 -28.15 -40.46
CA GLY A 586 -3.76 -28.39 -39.54
C GLY A 586 -5.07 -27.72 -40.00
N ASP A 587 -5.99 -27.58 -39.06
CA ASP A 587 -7.29 -26.91 -39.27
C ASP A 587 -7.20 -25.39 -39.05
N ASP A 588 -8.24 -24.67 -39.47
CA ASP A 588 -8.35 -23.22 -39.27
C ASP A 588 -9.01 -22.92 -37.92
N TYR A 589 -8.30 -22.18 -37.07
CA TYR A 589 -8.75 -21.80 -35.72
C TYR A 589 -8.84 -20.28 -35.54
N TRP A 590 -8.98 -19.52 -36.64
CA TRP A 590 -9.39 -18.13 -36.58
C TRP A 590 -10.91 -18.00 -36.68
N TYR A 591 -11.50 -17.17 -35.82
CA TYR A 591 -12.93 -16.90 -35.73
C TYR A 591 -13.22 -15.42 -35.97
N TYR A 592 -14.23 -15.13 -36.81
CA TYR A 592 -14.78 -13.79 -37.05
C TYR A 592 -16.25 -13.86 -37.57
N PRO A 593 -17.26 -13.38 -36.80
CA PRO A 593 -17.13 -12.89 -35.43
C PRO A 593 -16.68 -14.03 -34.51
N GLN A 594 -16.15 -13.70 -33.34
CA GLN A 594 -15.77 -14.70 -32.35
C GLN A 594 -17.01 -15.49 -31.86
N ASP A 595 -16.95 -16.83 -31.89
CA ASP A 595 -17.98 -17.77 -31.41
C ASP A 595 -17.32 -19.15 -31.15
N PRO A 596 -17.48 -19.83 -29.98
CA PRO A 596 -18.32 -19.49 -28.82
C PRO A 596 -17.56 -18.98 -27.59
N GLY A 597 -18.00 -17.84 -27.05
CA GLY A 597 -17.92 -17.55 -25.60
C GLY A 597 -16.75 -16.69 -25.07
N MET A 598 -15.98 -16.01 -25.92
CA MET A 598 -14.88 -15.12 -25.48
C MET A 598 -15.10 -13.68 -25.99
N ASP A 599 -15.98 -12.93 -25.31
CA ASP A 599 -16.18 -11.50 -25.56
C ASP A 599 -15.01 -10.72 -24.96
N TYR A 600 -13.99 -10.47 -25.78
CA TYR A 600 -12.78 -9.75 -25.38
C TYR A 600 -12.38 -8.76 -26.47
N ALA A 601 -13.25 -7.78 -26.73
CA ALA A 601 -13.02 -6.69 -27.69
C ALA A 601 -12.63 -5.39 -26.96
N THR A 602 -11.84 -4.53 -27.61
CA THR A 602 -11.52 -3.18 -27.10
C THR A 602 -12.54 -2.13 -27.53
N SER A 603 -13.26 -2.38 -28.61
CA SER A 603 -14.37 -1.56 -29.07
C SER A 603 -15.58 -2.46 -29.39
N GLY A 604 -16.79 -1.95 -29.20
CA GLY A 604 -18.01 -2.71 -29.50
C GLY A 604 -18.10 -4.05 -28.75
N ILE A 605 -18.41 -5.13 -29.48
CA ILE A 605 -18.57 -6.48 -28.92
C ILE A 605 -17.85 -7.56 -29.71
N THR A 606 -17.19 -7.26 -30.83
CA THR A 606 -16.59 -8.26 -31.71
C THR A 606 -15.11 -8.04 -31.96
N ASN A 607 -14.36 -9.13 -32.14
CA ASN A 607 -12.93 -9.12 -32.42
C ASN A 607 -12.55 -10.30 -33.33
N LEU A 608 -11.34 -10.30 -33.89
CA LEU A 608 -10.75 -11.51 -34.46
C LEU A 608 -10.17 -12.33 -33.31
N TRP A 609 -10.39 -13.63 -33.30
CA TRP A 609 -9.79 -14.52 -32.31
C TRP A 609 -9.15 -15.73 -32.99
N GLY A 610 -7.85 -15.91 -32.80
CA GLY A 610 -7.12 -17.10 -33.20
C GLY A 610 -6.81 -17.94 -31.96
N TRP A 611 -7.48 -19.06 -31.77
CA TRP A 611 -7.32 -19.91 -30.57
C TRP A 611 -5.97 -20.66 -30.61
N ASN A 612 -5.24 -20.79 -29.48
CA ASN A 612 -4.03 -21.63 -29.34
C ASN A 612 -4.40 -23.08 -29.00
N GLN A 613 -4.15 -24.01 -29.90
CA GLN A 613 -4.52 -25.43 -29.76
C GLN A 613 -3.39 -26.29 -29.21
N ASP A 614 -3.75 -27.42 -28.59
CA ASP A 614 -2.83 -28.49 -28.19
C ASP A 614 -2.40 -29.40 -29.36
N ALA A 615 -2.28 -28.84 -30.57
CA ALA A 615 -1.93 -29.57 -31.78
C ALA A 615 -1.08 -28.75 -32.74
N VAL A 616 -0.16 -29.44 -33.45
CA VAL A 616 0.70 -28.83 -34.47
C VAL A 616 -0.13 -28.13 -35.55
N GLY A 617 0.01 -26.81 -35.63
CA GLY A 617 -0.86 -25.95 -36.46
C GLY A 617 -0.14 -24.74 -37.03
N ASP A 618 -0.64 -24.27 -38.18
CA ASP A 618 -0.18 -23.06 -38.85
C ASP A 618 -1.36 -22.43 -39.58
N TYR A 619 -2.01 -21.44 -38.97
CA TYR A 619 -3.24 -20.85 -39.46
C TYR A 619 -3.22 -19.33 -39.38
N PHE A 620 -3.97 -18.68 -40.25
CA PHE A 620 -3.90 -17.24 -40.48
C PHE A 620 -5.27 -16.62 -40.72
N ILE A 621 -5.37 -15.31 -40.45
CA ILE A 621 -6.43 -14.44 -40.93
C ILE A 621 -5.82 -13.23 -41.64
N ALA A 622 -6.34 -12.91 -42.83
CA ALA A 622 -5.74 -11.95 -43.74
C ALA A 622 -6.76 -10.92 -44.23
N THR A 623 -6.30 -9.70 -44.50
CA THR A 623 -7.12 -8.71 -45.21
C THR A 623 -7.39 -9.21 -46.63
N THR A 624 -8.60 -9.04 -47.15
CA THR A 624 -9.00 -9.46 -48.50
C THR A 624 -8.52 -8.49 -49.57
N ASN A 625 -8.49 -7.20 -49.26
CA ASN A 625 -8.06 -6.13 -50.16
C ASN A 625 -6.76 -5.49 -49.70
N GLY A 626 -5.96 -5.02 -50.66
CA GLY A 626 -4.71 -4.31 -50.39
C GLY A 626 -4.91 -2.80 -50.24
N VAL A 627 -4.22 -2.20 -49.28
CA VAL A 627 -4.20 -0.75 -49.02
C VAL A 627 -2.90 -0.17 -49.57
N ALA A 628 -2.96 0.97 -50.25
CA ALA A 628 -1.77 1.59 -50.86
C ALA A 628 -1.27 2.79 -50.04
N PRO A 629 -0.13 2.69 -49.34
CA PRO A 629 0.46 3.82 -48.63
C PRO A 629 0.90 4.93 -49.61
N PRO A 630 0.53 6.20 -49.41
CA PRO A 630 0.95 7.30 -50.27
C PRO A 630 2.47 7.50 -50.29
N ALA A 631 3.02 7.93 -51.44
CA ALA A 631 4.45 8.14 -51.63
C ALA A 631 5.04 9.32 -50.84
N ASP A 632 4.20 10.28 -50.45
CA ASP A 632 4.57 11.57 -49.88
C ASP A 632 4.18 11.72 -48.39
N LYS A 633 3.60 10.67 -47.78
CA LYS A 633 3.15 10.70 -46.39
C LYS A 633 3.68 9.49 -45.61
N SER A 634 4.07 9.74 -44.37
CA SER A 634 4.30 8.64 -43.42
C SER A 634 2.98 7.90 -43.20
N THR A 635 3.01 6.58 -43.35
CA THR A 635 1.84 5.71 -43.24
C THR A 635 2.12 4.61 -42.23
N TYR A 636 1.15 4.31 -41.39
CA TYR A 636 1.26 3.34 -40.32
C TYR A 636 0.11 2.34 -40.36
N LEU A 637 0.38 1.09 -40.03
CA LEU A 637 -0.63 0.13 -39.58
C LEU A 637 -0.63 0.15 -38.05
N ARG A 638 -1.81 0.18 -37.44
CA ARG A 638 -2.00 -0.01 -36.00
C ARG A 638 -3.15 -0.98 -35.77
N PHE A 639 -3.02 -1.83 -34.77
CA PHE A 639 -4.06 -2.76 -34.33
C PHE A 639 -3.95 -2.95 -32.83
N ASN A 640 -5.09 -3.06 -32.15
CA ASN A 640 -5.15 -3.49 -30.76
C ASN A 640 -5.08 -5.02 -30.74
N HIS A 641 -4.36 -5.60 -29.78
CA HIS A 641 -4.31 -7.03 -29.60
C HIS A 641 -3.99 -7.42 -28.17
N ALA A 642 -4.50 -8.58 -27.78
CA ALA A 642 -4.09 -9.32 -26.60
C ALA A 642 -3.73 -10.75 -27.01
N TYR A 643 -2.74 -11.36 -26.38
CA TYR A 643 -2.35 -12.72 -26.70
C TYR A 643 -1.86 -13.50 -25.47
N GLY A 644 -2.09 -14.81 -25.47
CA GLY A 644 -1.55 -15.79 -24.53
C GLY A 644 -1.24 -17.08 -25.30
N PHE A 645 0.01 -17.51 -25.24
CA PHE A 645 0.53 -18.67 -25.97
C PHE A 645 1.36 -19.55 -25.04
N ASP A 646 1.32 -20.87 -25.27
CA ASP A 646 2.04 -21.87 -24.47
C ASP A 646 3.53 -21.52 -24.27
N ASP A 647 3.96 -21.48 -23.00
CA ASP A 647 5.33 -21.26 -22.59
C ASP A 647 5.73 -21.97 -21.28
N ASP A 648 7.03 -22.26 -21.12
CA ASP A 648 7.61 -22.74 -19.86
C ASP A 648 8.20 -21.56 -19.09
N VAL A 649 7.54 -21.19 -18.00
CA VAL A 649 7.93 -20.10 -17.10
C VAL A 649 9.01 -20.49 -16.07
N ASP A 650 9.25 -21.79 -15.85
CA ASP A 650 10.05 -22.27 -14.73
C ASP A 650 11.44 -22.80 -15.11
N ARG A 651 11.71 -23.16 -16.38
CA ARG A 651 13.05 -23.61 -16.85
C ARG A 651 13.32 -23.26 -18.32
N PRO A 652 14.60 -23.08 -18.72
CA PRO A 652 15.03 -21.91 -19.50
C PRO A 652 13.93 -21.39 -20.44
N PHE A 653 13.23 -20.33 -19.98
CA PHE A 653 12.21 -19.53 -20.67
C PHE A 653 12.00 -19.90 -22.15
N THR A 654 11.20 -20.94 -22.40
CA THR A 654 10.90 -21.44 -23.77
C THR A 654 9.48 -21.06 -24.11
N ALA A 655 9.27 -20.35 -25.21
CA ALA A 655 7.94 -20.03 -25.74
C ALA A 655 7.62 -21.03 -26.84
N TYR A 656 6.74 -21.98 -26.57
CA TYR A 656 6.41 -23.10 -27.45
C TYR A 656 5.63 -22.61 -28.67
N ASP A 657 4.65 -21.75 -28.43
CA ASP A 657 3.76 -21.22 -29.45
C ASP A 657 3.92 -19.71 -29.66
N GLY A 658 3.34 -19.21 -30.75
CA GLY A 658 3.31 -17.77 -30.98
C GLY A 658 2.71 -17.28 -32.28
N GLY A 659 2.53 -15.97 -32.33
CA GLY A 659 1.95 -15.22 -33.44
C GLY A 659 2.97 -14.38 -34.22
N VAL A 660 2.76 -14.24 -35.52
CA VAL A 660 3.52 -13.34 -36.40
C VAL A 660 2.59 -12.50 -37.28
N LEU A 661 3.01 -11.26 -37.55
CA LEU A 661 2.42 -10.39 -38.57
C LEU A 661 3.22 -10.53 -39.88
N GLU A 662 2.50 -10.67 -40.98
CA GLU A 662 3.06 -10.72 -42.33
C GLU A 662 2.34 -9.75 -43.26
N TYR A 663 3.03 -9.34 -44.33
CA TYR A 663 2.46 -8.49 -45.37
C TYR A 663 2.74 -9.08 -46.76
N SER A 664 1.88 -8.75 -47.73
CA SER A 664 2.03 -9.11 -49.14
C SER A 664 1.96 -7.85 -50.00
N THR A 665 2.77 -7.83 -51.06
CA THR A 665 2.79 -6.76 -52.08
C THR A 665 2.39 -7.28 -53.47
N ASP A 666 1.89 -8.51 -53.54
CA ASP A 666 1.54 -9.25 -54.76
C ASP A 666 0.18 -9.96 -54.61
N ASP A 667 -0.74 -9.26 -53.93
CA ASP A 667 -2.12 -9.68 -53.70
C ASP A 667 -2.28 -11.05 -53.03
N GLY A 668 -1.45 -11.30 -52.01
CA GLY A 668 -1.49 -12.53 -51.20
C GLY A 668 -0.78 -13.73 -51.83
N SER A 669 -0.14 -13.57 -53.01
CA SER A 669 0.61 -14.65 -53.66
C SER A 669 1.85 -15.05 -52.86
N THR A 670 2.56 -14.07 -52.29
CA THR A 670 3.68 -14.28 -51.37
C THR A 670 3.58 -13.39 -50.14
N TRP A 671 4.13 -13.87 -49.02
CA TRP A 671 4.05 -13.20 -47.72
C TRP A 671 5.44 -12.99 -47.12
N LYS A 672 5.67 -11.81 -46.54
CA LYS A 672 6.93 -11.40 -45.90
C LYS A 672 6.67 -11.06 -44.43
N GLY A 673 7.58 -11.41 -43.54
CA GLY A 673 7.50 -11.04 -42.12
C GLY A 673 7.53 -9.53 -41.92
N ALA A 674 6.59 -8.99 -41.14
CA ALA A 674 6.49 -7.57 -40.83
C ALA A 674 7.31 -7.14 -39.60
N GLY A 675 7.94 -8.08 -38.88
CA GLY A 675 8.59 -7.81 -37.59
C GLY A 675 9.59 -6.66 -37.59
N SER A 676 10.35 -6.46 -38.67
CA SER A 676 11.31 -5.35 -38.79
C SER A 676 10.67 -3.98 -39.07
N LEU A 677 9.38 -3.96 -39.41
CA LEU A 677 8.60 -2.75 -39.65
C LEU A 677 7.83 -2.31 -38.39
N ILE A 678 7.73 -3.18 -37.37
CA ILE A 678 7.04 -2.86 -36.12
C ILE A 678 7.90 -1.88 -35.34
N THR A 679 7.30 -0.73 -35.01
CA THR A 679 7.94 0.37 -34.28
C THR A 679 7.58 0.37 -32.80
N HIS A 680 6.39 -0.13 -32.44
CA HIS A 680 5.89 -0.17 -31.06
C HIS A 680 5.29 -1.54 -30.77
N ASN A 681 5.53 -2.03 -29.55
CA ASN A 681 4.95 -3.27 -29.03
C ASN A 681 5.11 -4.45 -29.98
N GLY A 682 6.31 -4.61 -30.56
CA GLY A 682 6.62 -5.67 -31.52
C GLY A 682 6.96 -7.01 -30.88
N TYR A 683 7.54 -7.91 -31.67
CA TYR A 683 7.88 -9.28 -31.25
C TYR A 683 8.74 -9.31 -29.98
N ASN A 684 8.24 -10.00 -28.95
CA ASN A 684 8.82 -10.07 -27.62
C ASN A 684 9.67 -11.34 -27.38
N GLY A 685 9.69 -12.30 -28.32
CA GLY A 685 10.49 -13.51 -28.16
C GLY A 685 10.71 -14.30 -29.45
N ALA A 686 11.35 -15.46 -29.30
CA ALA A 686 11.48 -16.46 -30.37
C ALA A 686 10.52 -17.61 -30.10
N ILE A 687 9.83 -18.07 -31.15
CA ILE A 687 9.00 -19.26 -31.13
C ILE A 687 9.93 -20.48 -31.13
N SER A 688 9.69 -21.43 -30.24
CA SER A 688 10.46 -22.66 -30.09
C SER A 688 10.38 -23.52 -31.36
N ASP A 689 11.45 -24.24 -31.67
CA ASP A 689 11.47 -25.29 -32.70
C ASP A 689 11.18 -26.69 -32.12
N LYS A 690 10.84 -26.77 -30.83
CA LYS A 690 10.42 -28.01 -30.18
C LYS A 690 8.99 -28.39 -30.60
N PHE A 691 8.67 -29.67 -30.42
CA PHE A 691 7.35 -30.27 -30.68
C PHE A 691 6.77 -29.94 -32.08
N ASP A 692 7.67 -29.75 -33.06
CA ASP A 692 7.35 -29.55 -34.47
C ASP A 692 6.51 -28.29 -34.79
N ASN A 693 6.60 -27.23 -33.98
CA ASN A 693 5.95 -25.94 -34.29
C ASN A 693 6.36 -25.43 -35.70
N PRO A 694 5.43 -25.25 -36.65
CA PRO A 694 5.75 -24.86 -38.03
C PRO A 694 6.38 -23.46 -38.18
N LEU A 695 6.23 -22.61 -37.16
CA LEU A 695 6.86 -21.28 -37.09
C LEU A 695 8.13 -21.25 -36.24
N GLY A 696 8.60 -22.41 -35.77
CA GLY A 696 9.75 -22.54 -34.90
C GLY A 696 11.02 -21.83 -35.40
N GLY A 697 11.74 -21.19 -34.48
CA GLY A 697 12.93 -20.40 -34.72
C GLY A 697 12.68 -18.97 -35.21
N ARG A 698 11.44 -18.59 -35.54
CA ARG A 698 11.09 -17.21 -35.90
C ARG A 698 10.98 -16.33 -34.65
N LYS A 699 11.19 -15.03 -34.84
CA LYS A 699 10.75 -14.02 -33.86
C LYS A 699 9.26 -13.78 -34.02
N GLY A 700 8.53 -13.69 -32.91
CA GLY A 700 7.08 -13.52 -32.86
C GLY A 700 6.60 -12.89 -31.57
N PHE A 701 5.29 -12.67 -31.51
CA PHE A 701 4.54 -12.46 -30.28
C PHE A 701 4.40 -13.83 -29.61
N VAL A 702 4.90 -13.95 -28.40
CA VAL A 702 4.94 -15.20 -27.64
C VAL A 702 4.55 -14.93 -26.19
N ARG A 703 4.21 -15.98 -25.43
CA ARG A 703 3.76 -15.87 -24.03
C ARG A 703 2.51 -15.00 -23.92
N GLN A 704 2.33 -14.33 -22.79
CA GLN A 704 1.19 -13.44 -22.55
C GLN A 704 1.51 -11.95 -22.76
N SER A 705 0.53 -11.20 -23.27
CA SER A 705 0.57 -9.74 -23.42
C SER A 705 0.09 -8.98 -22.19
N ASN A 706 -0.45 -9.69 -21.18
CA ASN A 706 -1.05 -9.14 -19.97
C ASN A 706 -2.26 -8.23 -20.23
N GLY A 707 -3.05 -8.57 -21.26
CA GLY A 707 -4.22 -7.82 -21.71
C GLY A 707 -3.99 -7.10 -23.04
N TYR A 708 -4.93 -6.22 -23.40
CA TYR A 708 -4.83 -5.47 -24.65
C TYR A 708 -3.70 -4.45 -24.63
N THR A 709 -2.95 -4.45 -25.72
CA THR A 709 -2.01 -3.40 -26.11
C THR A 709 -2.28 -3.05 -27.58
N SER A 710 -1.50 -2.14 -28.16
CA SER A 710 -1.52 -1.93 -29.61
C SER A 710 -0.14 -1.92 -30.23
N SER A 711 -0.01 -2.61 -31.35
CA SER A 711 1.19 -2.60 -32.17
C SER A 711 1.10 -1.48 -33.21
N ARG A 712 2.23 -0.80 -33.50
CA ARG A 712 2.32 0.14 -34.63
C ARG A 712 3.44 -0.23 -35.59
N VAL A 713 3.13 -0.28 -36.87
CA VAL A 713 4.01 -0.72 -37.96
C VAL A 713 4.22 0.43 -38.93
N ASP A 714 5.48 0.79 -39.23
CA ASP A 714 5.83 1.83 -40.22
C ASP A 714 5.82 1.24 -41.63
N LEU A 715 4.86 1.69 -42.45
CA LEU A 715 4.65 1.23 -43.81
C LEU A 715 5.32 2.12 -44.85
N SER A 716 6.09 3.14 -44.44
CA SER A 716 6.70 4.11 -45.35
C SER A 716 7.64 3.46 -46.38
N SER A 717 8.27 2.34 -46.02
CA SER A 717 9.11 1.55 -46.94
C SER A 717 8.34 0.83 -48.05
N LEU A 718 7.01 0.74 -47.92
CA LEU A 718 6.10 0.10 -48.87
C LEU A 718 5.27 1.12 -49.66
N ALA A 719 5.62 2.40 -49.59
CA ALA A 719 4.89 3.46 -50.25
C ALA A 719 4.74 3.25 -51.77
N GLY A 720 3.54 3.50 -52.27
CA GLY A 720 3.15 3.29 -53.67
C GLY A 720 2.83 1.84 -54.05
N GLN A 721 2.98 0.86 -53.14
CA GLN A 721 2.59 -0.53 -53.38
C GLN A 721 1.22 -0.81 -52.76
N SER A 722 0.42 -1.70 -53.36
CA SER A 722 -0.78 -2.23 -52.70
C SER A 722 -0.35 -3.31 -51.70
N VAL A 723 -0.70 -3.15 -50.42
CA VAL A 723 -0.23 -3.98 -49.32
C VAL A 723 -1.40 -4.68 -48.62
N ARG A 724 -1.34 -6.01 -48.50
CA ARG A 724 -2.24 -6.81 -47.67
C ARG A 724 -1.52 -7.27 -46.40
N PHE A 725 -2.27 -7.50 -45.33
CA PHE A 725 -1.73 -7.95 -44.05
C PHE A 725 -2.36 -9.29 -43.64
N ARG A 726 -1.60 -10.12 -42.93
CA ARG A 726 -2.14 -11.30 -42.26
C ARG A 726 -1.51 -11.51 -40.89
N PHE A 727 -2.35 -11.91 -39.95
CA PHE A 727 -1.96 -12.41 -38.64
C PHE A 727 -1.93 -13.93 -38.72
N ARG A 728 -0.91 -14.55 -38.13
CA ARG A 728 -0.63 -15.97 -38.29
C ARG A 728 -0.14 -16.56 -36.98
N ILE A 729 -0.68 -17.70 -36.59
CA ILE A 729 -0.31 -18.43 -35.36
C ILE A 729 0.39 -19.72 -35.78
N GLY A 730 1.41 -20.11 -35.02
CA GLY A 730 2.04 -21.42 -35.10
C GLY A 730 1.96 -22.10 -33.74
N THR A 731 1.43 -23.32 -33.72
CA THR A 731 1.22 -24.12 -32.51
C THR A 731 1.96 -25.45 -32.58
N ASP A 732 2.22 -26.04 -31.42
CA ASP A 732 2.86 -27.34 -31.25
C ASP A 732 1.92 -28.38 -30.63
N SER A 733 2.42 -29.58 -30.32
CA SER A 733 1.66 -30.57 -29.53
C SER A 733 2.14 -30.59 -28.08
N GLY A 734 1.42 -29.95 -27.17
CA GLY A 734 1.83 -29.79 -25.77
C GLY A 734 0.67 -29.41 -24.87
N TYR A 735 0.15 -28.19 -25.03
CA TYR A 735 -0.94 -27.61 -24.26
C TYR A 735 -1.70 -26.54 -25.07
N GLU A 736 -2.96 -26.29 -24.72
CA GLU A 736 -3.76 -25.18 -25.27
C GLU A 736 -3.60 -23.91 -24.41
N ASP A 737 -3.86 -22.74 -25.01
CA ASP A 737 -3.95 -21.45 -24.30
C ASP A 737 -4.99 -20.55 -25.00
N TYR A 738 -5.21 -19.32 -24.51
CA TYR A 738 -6.20 -18.40 -25.05
C TYR A 738 -5.95 -18.02 -26.52
N GLY A 739 -4.70 -17.96 -26.97
CA GLY A 739 -4.35 -17.56 -28.34
C GLY A 739 -4.31 -16.04 -28.53
N TRP A 740 -4.82 -15.54 -29.65
CA TRP A 740 -4.60 -14.16 -30.10
C TRP A 740 -5.91 -13.45 -30.42
N PHE A 741 -6.21 -12.38 -29.67
CA PHE A 741 -7.31 -11.44 -29.90
C PHE A 741 -6.79 -10.22 -30.65
N ILE A 742 -7.49 -9.78 -31.68
CA ILE A 742 -7.14 -8.60 -32.48
C ILE A 742 -8.38 -7.75 -32.67
N ASP A 743 -8.23 -6.44 -32.47
CA ASP A 743 -9.29 -5.46 -32.61
C ASP A 743 -8.76 -4.10 -33.13
N ASP A 744 -9.65 -3.19 -33.55
CA ASP A 744 -9.36 -1.83 -33.97
C ASP A 744 -8.21 -1.72 -34.99
N VAL A 745 -8.35 -2.40 -36.13
CA VAL A 745 -7.31 -2.44 -37.17
C VAL A 745 -7.41 -1.23 -38.08
N ARG A 746 -6.34 -0.45 -38.18
CA ARG A 746 -6.29 0.73 -39.06
C ARG A 746 -4.97 0.88 -39.80
N VAL A 747 -5.07 1.34 -41.05
CA VAL A 747 -3.96 1.85 -41.84
C VAL A 747 -4.20 3.34 -42.06
N TYR A 748 -3.29 4.19 -41.61
CA TYR A 748 -3.52 5.64 -41.58
C TYR A 748 -2.26 6.45 -41.86
N THR A 749 -2.47 7.72 -42.22
CA THR A 749 -1.43 8.72 -42.34
C THR A 749 -1.56 9.76 -41.22
N CYS A 750 -0.47 10.43 -40.87
CA CYS A 750 -0.51 11.58 -39.96
C CYS A 750 -0.43 12.88 -40.75
N GLU A 751 -1.42 13.75 -40.57
CA GLU A 751 -1.54 15.04 -41.23
C GLU A 751 -1.30 16.19 -40.26
N GLY A 752 -0.82 17.33 -40.78
CA GLY A 752 -0.47 18.49 -39.97
C GLY A 752 1.02 18.56 -39.59
N ALA A 753 1.47 19.73 -39.13
CA ALA A 753 2.82 19.90 -38.61
C ALA A 753 2.88 19.35 -37.19
N ALA A 754 3.89 18.53 -36.89
CA ALA A 754 4.22 18.24 -35.51
C ALA A 754 4.60 19.55 -34.81
N ASN A 755 4.06 19.80 -33.61
CA ASN A 755 4.40 21.00 -32.82
C ASN A 755 5.75 20.88 -32.11
N ASP A 756 6.51 19.83 -32.42
CA ASP A 756 7.77 19.52 -31.78
C ASP A 756 8.94 20.10 -32.58
N THR A 757 9.58 21.12 -32.00
CA THR A 757 10.78 21.76 -32.52
C THR A 757 12.02 21.44 -31.67
N THR A 758 11.92 20.50 -30.73
CA THR A 758 12.99 20.21 -29.77
C THR A 758 13.90 19.12 -30.35
N PRO A 759 15.19 19.38 -30.56
CA PRO A 759 16.08 18.35 -31.09
C PRO A 759 16.34 17.20 -30.09
N PRO A 760 16.40 15.94 -30.54
CA PRO A 760 16.61 14.80 -29.67
C PRO A 760 18.05 14.71 -29.15
N THR A 761 18.21 14.12 -27.97
CA THR A 761 19.49 14.00 -27.24
C THR A 761 19.74 12.55 -26.85
N VAL A 762 21.00 12.18 -26.56
CA VAL A 762 21.31 10.86 -25.97
C VAL A 762 21.35 11.01 -24.46
N LYS A 763 20.35 10.46 -23.75
CA LYS A 763 20.21 10.51 -22.29
C LYS A 763 21.17 9.56 -21.57
N SER A 764 21.40 8.37 -22.12
CA SER A 764 22.28 7.37 -21.53
C SER A 764 22.85 6.42 -22.58
N HIS A 765 23.93 5.71 -22.24
CA HIS A 765 24.54 4.72 -23.14
C HIS A 765 25.19 3.56 -22.37
N THR A 766 25.34 2.42 -23.03
CA THR A 766 26.15 1.29 -22.55
C THR A 766 27.22 0.96 -23.60
N PRO A 767 28.47 0.65 -23.22
CA PRO A 767 29.02 0.61 -21.86
C PRO A 767 29.15 1.99 -21.21
N THR A 768 28.84 2.09 -19.91
CA THR A 768 29.07 3.30 -19.08
C THR A 768 30.53 3.39 -18.58
N ARG A 769 31.21 2.24 -18.45
CA ARG A 769 32.62 2.17 -18.05
C ARG A 769 33.57 2.27 -19.25
N THR A 770 34.68 2.97 -19.07
CA THR A 770 35.72 3.15 -20.10
C THR A 770 36.70 1.95 -20.21
N LEU A 771 36.76 1.07 -19.20
CA LEU A 771 37.67 -0.08 -19.13
C LEU A 771 36.95 -1.39 -18.75
N ASN A 772 37.57 -2.53 -19.07
CA ASN A 772 37.16 -3.90 -18.70
C ASN A 772 35.76 -4.33 -19.17
N VAL A 773 35.32 -3.83 -20.32
CA VAL A 773 34.05 -4.22 -20.93
C VAL A 773 34.12 -5.66 -21.47
N SER A 774 33.06 -6.44 -21.30
CA SER A 774 32.96 -7.80 -21.84
C SER A 774 33.17 -7.83 -23.36
N PRO A 775 33.90 -8.81 -23.92
CA PRO A 775 34.01 -9.01 -25.38
C PRO A 775 32.67 -9.19 -26.11
N ASN A 776 31.62 -9.61 -25.39
CA ASN A 776 30.27 -9.83 -25.95
C ASN A 776 29.30 -8.69 -25.61
N ALA A 777 29.81 -7.55 -25.13
CA ALA A 777 28.95 -6.46 -24.71
C ALA A 777 28.22 -5.81 -25.90
N ASN A 778 26.90 -5.68 -25.76
CA ASN A 778 26.10 -4.81 -26.61
C ASN A 778 26.45 -3.34 -26.39
N VAL A 779 26.40 -2.57 -27.47
CA VAL A 779 26.55 -1.11 -27.45
C VAL A 779 25.17 -0.49 -27.56
N THR A 780 24.77 0.35 -26.62
CA THR A 780 23.41 0.92 -26.60
C THR A 780 23.42 2.43 -26.39
N ALA A 781 22.38 3.10 -26.86
CA ALA A 781 22.06 4.49 -26.51
C ALA A 781 20.56 4.64 -26.30
N THR A 782 20.17 5.44 -25.30
CA THR A 782 18.78 5.81 -25.02
C THR A 782 18.58 7.29 -25.30
N PHE A 783 17.55 7.65 -26.06
CA PHE A 783 17.29 9.02 -26.51
C PHE A 783 16.35 9.80 -25.56
N SER A 784 16.32 11.14 -25.67
CA SER A 784 15.37 11.98 -24.91
C SER A 784 13.92 11.74 -25.26
N GLU A 785 13.68 11.38 -26.51
CA GLU A 785 12.38 11.19 -27.14
C GLU A 785 12.45 10.11 -28.23
N GLU A 786 11.34 9.88 -28.90
CA GLU A 786 11.22 8.89 -29.95
C GLU A 786 11.96 9.32 -31.22
N MET A 787 12.74 8.40 -31.78
CA MET A 787 13.51 8.61 -33.01
C MET A 787 12.77 8.03 -34.21
N LYS A 788 12.86 8.69 -35.36
CA LYS A 788 12.37 8.17 -36.63
C LYS A 788 13.18 6.94 -37.03
N ALA A 789 12.58 5.76 -36.92
CA ALA A 789 13.24 4.46 -37.08
C ALA A 789 14.04 4.33 -38.39
N GLY A 790 13.52 4.82 -39.52
CA GLY A 790 14.25 4.81 -40.80
C GLY A 790 15.58 5.58 -40.81
N THR A 791 15.75 6.53 -39.89
CA THR A 791 16.99 7.28 -39.71
C THR A 791 17.98 6.60 -38.76
N ILE A 792 17.54 5.60 -37.98
CA ILE A 792 18.39 4.79 -37.10
C ILE A 792 18.92 3.59 -37.89
N ASN A 793 20.11 3.75 -38.48
CA ASN A 793 20.69 2.76 -39.37
C ASN A 793 22.22 2.72 -39.22
N LYS A 794 22.87 1.85 -40.01
CA LYS A 794 24.33 1.64 -39.99
C LYS A 794 25.16 2.91 -40.29
N ASP A 795 24.55 3.93 -40.89
CA ASP A 795 25.19 5.19 -41.27
C ASP A 795 24.98 6.30 -40.22
N THR A 796 24.09 6.09 -39.26
CA THR A 796 23.83 7.02 -38.15
C THR A 796 24.29 6.48 -36.80
N VAL A 797 24.27 5.17 -36.58
CA VAL A 797 24.78 4.51 -35.37
C VAL A 797 25.96 3.61 -35.72
N LYS A 798 27.15 3.93 -35.22
CA LYS A 798 28.42 3.33 -35.67
C LYS A 798 29.27 2.85 -34.51
N LEU A 799 29.95 1.73 -34.72
CA LEU A 799 31.03 1.24 -33.86
C LEU A 799 32.31 1.06 -34.68
N VAL A 800 33.39 1.67 -34.22
CA VAL A 800 34.72 1.57 -34.87
C VAL A 800 35.80 1.28 -33.84
N ARG A 801 36.78 0.46 -34.21
CA ARG A 801 37.97 0.21 -33.38
C ARG A 801 38.91 1.41 -33.42
N LYS A 802 39.52 1.78 -32.28
CA LYS A 802 40.52 2.85 -32.19
C LYS A 802 41.64 2.59 -33.21
N GLY A 803 41.91 3.60 -34.05
CA GLY A 803 42.92 3.53 -35.12
C GLY A 803 42.43 2.91 -36.44
N SER A 804 41.14 2.57 -36.55
CA SER A 804 40.51 2.08 -37.79
C SER A 804 39.37 3.00 -38.23
N THR A 805 39.15 3.09 -39.53
CA THR A 805 37.96 3.68 -40.16
C THR A 805 36.93 2.64 -40.55
N THR A 806 37.26 1.35 -40.45
CA THR A 806 36.37 0.24 -40.78
C THR A 806 35.36 0.03 -39.66
N ARG A 807 34.08 -0.04 -40.03
CA ARG A 807 32.97 -0.32 -39.11
C ARG A 807 33.02 -1.77 -38.64
N VAL A 808 32.68 -1.98 -37.37
CA VAL A 808 32.40 -3.31 -36.83
C VAL A 808 31.06 -3.78 -37.38
N GLY A 809 30.99 -5.00 -37.91
CA GLY A 809 29.73 -5.60 -38.33
C GLY A 809 28.85 -5.94 -37.13
N ALA A 810 27.63 -5.41 -37.10
CA ALA A 810 26.69 -5.56 -36.00
C ALA A 810 25.25 -5.68 -36.52
N SER A 811 24.39 -6.35 -35.75
CA SER A 811 22.92 -6.19 -35.81
C SER A 811 22.57 -4.84 -35.18
N LEU A 812 21.60 -4.14 -35.76
CA LEU A 812 21.07 -2.89 -35.21
C LEU A 812 19.57 -3.08 -34.99
N SER A 813 19.10 -2.77 -33.80
CA SER A 813 17.67 -2.69 -33.47
C SER A 813 17.38 -1.40 -32.72
N TYR A 814 16.17 -0.86 -32.91
CA TYR A 814 15.67 0.31 -32.19
C TYR A 814 14.30 -0.04 -31.61
N ASP A 815 14.12 0.25 -30.33
CA ASP A 815 12.85 0.11 -29.63
C ASP A 815 12.32 1.50 -29.27
N ALA A 816 11.18 1.87 -29.84
CA ALA A 816 10.62 3.22 -29.67
C ALA A 816 10.11 3.45 -28.24
N ASN A 817 9.53 2.42 -27.61
CA ASN A 817 8.98 2.47 -26.24
C ASN A 817 10.06 2.85 -25.22
N SER A 818 11.17 2.11 -25.20
CA SER A 818 12.32 2.41 -24.33
C SER A 818 13.23 3.49 -24.90
N ARG A 819 12.93 4.00 -26.11
CA ARG A 819 13.76 4.94 -26.90
C ARG A 819 15.21 4.48 -27.01
N LYS A 820 15.43 3.16 -27.10
CA LYS A 820 16.76 2.56 -26.98
C LYS A 820 17.17 1.93 -28.30
N VAL A 821 18.35 2.31 -28.79
CA VAL A 821 19.04 1.61 -29.86
C VAL A 821 20.04 0.61 -29.29
N VAL A 822 20.07 -0.59 -29.85
CA VAL A 822 21.04 -1.64 -29.55
C VAL A 822 21.83 -1.97 -30.81
N LEU A 823 23.16 -1.92 -30.67
CA LEU A 823 24.13 -2.33 -31.66
C LEU A 823 24.86 -3.56 -31.12
N ASP A 824 24.51 -4.73 -31.65
CA ASP A 824 24.99 -6.04 -31.23
C ASP A 824 26.09 -6.55 -32.20
N PRO A 825 27.37 -6.57 -31.78
CA PRO A 825 28.46 -7.02 -32.64
C PRO A 825 28.31 -8.49 -33.06
N ARG A 826 28.26 -8.75 -34.38
CA ARG A 826 28.14 -10.13 -34.93
C ARG A 826 29.31 -11.05 -34.58
N ARG A 827 30.41 -10.48 -34.08
CA ARG A 827 31.59 -11.19 -33.63
C ARG A 827 32.06 -10.55 -32.33
N THR A 828 32.61 -11.38 -31.46
CA THR A 828 33.21 -10.96 -30.20
C THR A 828 34.25 -9.85 -30.44
N LEU A 829 34.15 -8.79 -29.64
CA LEU A 829 35.05 -7.64 -29.71
C LEU A 829 36.45 -8.05 -29.24
N LYS A 830 37.49 -7.50 -29.87
CA LYS A 830 38.86 -7.91 -29.61
C LYS A 830 39.30 -7.54 -28.19
N ALA A 831 39.73 -8.53 -27.43
CA ALA A 831 40.29 -8.35 -26.09
C ALA A 831 41.41 -7.30 -26.05
N GLY A 832 41.40 -6.45 -25.01
CA GLY A 832 42.32 -5.33 -24.83
C GLY A 832 42.18 -4.16 -25.83
N ALA A 833 41.32 -4.25 -26.84
CA ALA A 833 41.12 -3.18 -27.81
C ALA A 833 40.16 -2.08 -27.29
N THR A 834 40.37 -0.85 -27.75
CA THR A 834 39.45 0.27 -27.52
C THR A 834 38.53 0.46 -28.71
N TYR A 835 37.25 0.71 -28.45
CA TYR A 835 36.23 1.01 -29.45
C TYR A 835 35.62 2.40 -29.20
N LYS A 836 35.07 2.98 -30.27
CA LYS A 836 34.35 4.26 -30.29
C LYS A 836 32.97 4.02 -30.89
N ALA A 837 31.94 4.27 -30.11
CA ALA A 837 30.56 4.31 -30.58
C ALA A 837 30.19 5.76 -30.96
N THR A 838 29.33 5.93 -31.95
CA THR A 838 28.92 7.26 -32.44
C THR A 838 27.48 7.23 -32.93
N VAL A 839 26.66 8.16 -32.45
CA VAL A 839 25.39 8.56 -33.06
C VAL A 839 25.62 9.87 -33.83
N THR A 840 25.16 9.96 -35.07
CA THR A 840 25.31 11.16 -35.91
C THR A 840 24.02 12.00 -35.95
N THR A 841 24.12 13.23 -36.46
CA THR A 841 22.99 14.12 -36.72
C THR A 841 22.04 13.64 -37.82
N GLY A 842 22.40 12.58 -38.54
CA GLY A 842 21.47 11.96 -39.48
C GLY A 842 20.38 11.15 -38.79
N ALA A 843 20.48 10.93 -37.47
CA ALA A 843 19.39 10.43 -36.65
C ALA A 843 18.45 11.59 -36.32
N GLU A 844 17.17 11.43 -36.65
CA GLU A 844 16.13 12.44 -36.47
C GLU A 844 15.03 11.90 -35.55
N ASP A 845 14.34 12.78 -34.83
CA ASP A 845 13.08 12.45 -34.17
C ASP A 845 11.94 12.27 -35.18
N LEU A 846 10.75 11.94 -34.69
CA LEU A 846 9.55 11.82 -35.54
C LEU A 846 9.10 13.13 -36.20
N ALA A 847 9.40 14.29 -35.60
CA ALA A 847 9.10 15.61 -36.14
C ALA A 847 10.11 16.06 -37.22
N GLY A 848 11.22 15.32 -37.37
CA GLY A 848 12.30 15.61 -38.31
C GLY A 848 13.41 16.48 -37.73
N ASN A 849 13.44 16.74 -36.42
CA ASN A 849 14.56 17.44 -35.80
C ASN A 849 15.77 16.48 -35.70
N SER A 850 16.91 16.92 -36.22
CA SER A 850 18.17 16.17 -36.13
C SER A 850 18.72 16.15 -34.70
N LEU A 851 19.38 15.05 -34.30
CA LEU A 851 20.03 14.90 -32.99
C LEU A 851 20.86 16.13 -32.59
N ASP A 852 20.54 16.70 -31.42
CA ASP A 852 21.06 17.98 -30.94
C ASP A 852 22.59 18.05 -31.00
N GLN A 853 23.09 19.15 -31.58
CA GLN A 853 24.51 19.49 -31.69
C GLN A 853 24.84 20.85 -31.11
N THR A 854 23.88 21.51 -30.47
CA THR A 854 24.03 22.87 -30.02
C THR A 854 25.00 22.91 -28.83
N PRO A 855 26.16 23.60 -28.92
CA PRO A 855 27.17 23.57 -27.87
C PRO A 855 26.80 24.35 -26.59
N THR A 856 25.63 25.00 -26.54
CA THR A 856 25.30 26.06 -25.59
C THR A 856 24.27 25.69 -24.52
N LEU A 857 23.70 24.49 -24.53
CA LEU A 857 22.92 23.96 -23.40
C LEU A 857 23.87 23.14 -22.50
N THR A 858 23.75 23.31 -21.18
CA THR A 858 24.67 22.81 -20.14
C THR A 858 25.20 21.39 -20.37
N GLY A 859 26.45 21.28 -20.82
CA GLY A 859 27.20 20.02 -20.97
C GLY A 859 27.18 19.46 -22.39
N ASN A 860 28.34 18.99 -22.87
CA ASN A 860 28.47 18.40 -24.21
C ASN A 860 27.41 17.31 -24.47
N GLN A 861 26.46 17.56 -25.36
CA GLN A 861 25.51 16.55 -25.88
C GLN A 861 26.25 15.27 -26.29
N MET A 862 26.00 14.17 -25.57
CA MET A 862 26.86 12.99 -25.60
C MET A 862 26.55 12.08 -26.79
N LYS A 863 27.14 12.35 -27.96
CA LYS A 863 26.95 11.52 -29.17
C LYS A 863 28.07 10.49 -29.43
N VAL A 864 29.16 10.55 -28.67
CA VAL A 864 30.33 9.67 -28.82
C VAL A 864 30.80 9.18 -27.46
N TRP A 865 30.89 7.87 -27.28
CA TRP A 865 31.52 7.27 -26.11
C TRP A 865 32.60 6.26 -26.53
N ARG A 866 33.56 6.02 -25.63
CA ARG A 866 34.71 5.14 -25.86
C ARG A 866 34.85 4.16 -24.71
N PHE A 867 35.18 2.92 -25.03
CA PHE A 867 35.35 1.86 -24.05
C PHE A 867 36.43 0.86 -24.48
N LYS A 868 37.06 0.20 -23.52
CA LYS A 868 38.11 -0.81 -23.72
C LYS A 868 37.61 -2.18 -23.28
N ILE A 869 37.82 -3.17 -24.14
CA ILE A 869 37.48 -4.57 -23.85
C ILE A 869 38.47 -5.14 -22.84
N LYS A 870 37.97 -5.95 -21.91
CA LYS A 870 38.78 -6.70 -20.94
C LYS A 870 39.94 -7.42 -21.68
N PRO A 871 41.19 -7.32 -21.18
CA PRO A 871 42.35 -7.99 -21.78
C PRO A 871 42.19 -9.49 -21.93
#